data_AF-A0A2E4ZTX6-F1
#
_entry.id   AF-A0A2E4ZTX6-F1
#
_cell.length_a   1.000
_cell.length_b   1.000
_cell.length_c   1.000
_cell.angle_alpha   90.00
_cell.angle_beta   90.00
_cell.angle_gamma   90.00
#
_symmetry.space_group_name_H-M   'P 1'
#
loop_
_entity.id
_entity.type
_entity.pdbx_description
1 polymer ?
#
loop_
_entity_poly.entity_id
_entity_poly.type
_entity_poly.pdbx_seq_one_letter_code
_entity_poly.pdbx_strand_id
1 'polypeptide(L)'
;MPFKISYLLTIISGTWMTFGLCSASERDVPRPNILWITAEDMSPALGCYGDKYATTPHIDRLATQSVRYLNAFATAPVCSPARSCLITGVHAVSLGTQHLRSNSPLPDFIHGFPHYLRKVGYYTTNNGKTDYNTSSEKRLIRESWSESSPKAHWRGRKDSKKPFFSIFNLMVSHQSRSMVYPYERFQKEVQSKLTADQIHDPANAPLPPYYPDTPITRRTVARFYDCVTLMDKQVGDILAQLEEDGLADDTIVFFYSDHGSGIPRHKRVALDSGLHVPLLIRFPEKYKAMAPSKAGATTDRLVSFVDFAPTALNLLGLPIPEYMQGKPFLGSKSSDVRRYLHAARDRVDEAYDFARATRDKRWLYVRTFRPDLSFNQPTYYSDMGEVRHEFYKLAELSKMSAAQRDYAGPVRPLEALYDCLADPMNLKNLAAERKYLKELNRLRNAQGQWIREVRDLGFLPEELVKEMSLESSPYEATRQEKEFPPEELIDALQLIGIDEERRDELLGLLGSDDPALRYWGLIGLGEHDHICETCYDDLKYVLRDKVACNRIEAAALLHENDQKEGLPVLLKELHGDDPDLVLRTSRALELLGAKAKPAIPAMNKALGKWRKKRAEGPLGLFIEFSLEAALVRLGADPGTRSLSY
;
A
#
# COMPACT_ATOMS: atom_id res chain seq x y z
N MET A 1 62.25 -35.72 -48.31
CA MET A 1 62.00 -37.04 -47.70
C MET A 1 60.61 -37.03 -47.07
N PRO A 2 59.62 -37.67 -47.70
CA PRO A 2 58.34 -37.98 -47.07
C PRO A 2 58.35 -39.44 -46.59
N PHE A 3 57.59 -39.76 -45.54
CA PHE A 3 57.19 -41.14 -45.28
C PHE A 3 55.67 -41.18 -45.06
N LYS A 4 55.00 -41.87 -45.96
CA LYS A 4 53.76 -42.59 -45.72
C LYS A 4 54.10 -44.07 -45.80
N ILE A 5 53.51 -44.90 -44.93
CA ILE A 5 52.88 -46.18 -45.25
C ILE A 5 52.19 -46.69 -43.97
N SER A 6 50.92 -47.07 -44.14
CA SER A 6 50.05 -47.77 -43.19
C SER A 6 50.50 -49.22 -42.95
N TYR A 7 50.17 -49.81 -41.79
CA TYR A 7 49.13 -50.84 -41.63
C TYR A 7 49.24 -51.60 -40.29
N LEU A 8 48.06 -52.11 -39.89
CA LEU A 8 47.76 -53.33 -39.12
C LEU A 8 47.33 -53.23 -37.65
N LEU A 9 46.09 -53.71 -37.46
CA LEU A 9 45.34 -53.95 -36.25
C LEU A 9 46.03 -54.95 -35.31
N THR A 10 45.79 -54.80 -34.01
CA THR A 10 45.64 -55.94 -33.10
C THR A 10 44.56 -55.61 -32.07
N ILE A 11 43.54 -56.49 -32.02
CA ILE A 11 42.40 -56.47 -31.11
C ILE A 11 42.87 -56.93 -29.73
N ILE A 12 42.65 -56.14 -28.68
CA ILE A 12 42.77 -56.58 -27.30
C ILE A 12 41.42 -56.34 -26.60
N SER A 13 40.78 -57.44 -26.26
CA SER A 13 39.62 -57.54 -25.40
C SER A 13 39.96 -57.10 -23.97
N GLY A 14 39.41 -55.97 -23.53
CA GLY A 14 39.52 -55.48 -22.15
C GLY A 14 38.17 -55.57 -21.43
N THR A 15 38.14 -56.38 -20.37
CA THR A 15 37.02 -56.62 -19.45
C THR A 15 36.54 -55.32 -18.81
N TRP A 16 35.25 -54.98 -18.99
CA TRP A 16 34.64 -53.81 -18.35
C TRP A 16 34.24 -54.15 -16.91
N MET A 17 34.95 -53.56 -15.96
CA MET A 17 34.59 -53.55 -14.54
C MET A 17 33.52 -52.46 -14.34
N THR A 18 32.26 -52.86 -14.15
CA THR A 18 31.16 -51.94 -13.86
C THR A 18 31.28 -51.41 -12.43
N PHE A 19 31.78 -50.18 -12.29
CA PHE A 19 31.60 -49.39 -11.07
C PHE A 19 30.10 -49.07 -10.93
N GLY A 20 29.42 -49.75 -10.01
CA GLY A 20 28.08 -49.40 -9.57
C GLY A 20 28.09 -48.04 -8.86
N LEU A 21 27.84 -46.97 -9.61
CA LEU A 21 27.38 -45.71 -9.03
C LEU A 21 25.98 -45.94 -8.46
N CYS A 22 25.91 -46.15 -7.15
CA CYS A 22 24.69 -45.91 -6.39
C CYS A 22 24.29 -44.45 -6.60
N SER A 23 23.42 -44.20 -7.58
CA SER A 23 22.62 -42.98 -7.62
C SER A 23 21.73 -43.03 -6.39
N ALA A 24 22.09 -42.27 -5.36
CA ALA A 24 21.16 -41.95 -4.29
C ALA A 24 19.99 -41.23 -4.97
N SER A 25 18.84 -41.91 -5.07
CA SER A 25 17.61 -41.24 -5.48
C SER A 25 17.38 -40.08 -4.52
N GLU A 26 17.53 -38.85 -5.00
CA GLU A 26 16.89 -37.71 -4.33
C GLU A 26 15.44 -38.12 -4.13
N ARG A 27 15.01 -38.28 -2.88
CA ARG A 27 13.61 -38.54 -2.59
C ARG A 27 12.83 -37.37 -3.19
N ASP A 28 12.04 -37.65 -4.23
CA ASP A 28 11.15 -36.69 -4.87
C ASP A 28 10.11 -36.27 -3.82
N VAL A 29 10.44 -35.23 -3.05
CA VAL A 29 9.55 -34.71 -2.00
C VAL A 29 8.31 -34.18 -2.72
N PRO A 30 7.11 -34.74 -2.45
CA PRO A 30 5.91 -34.31 -3.14
C PRO A 30 5.68 -32.82 -2.97
N ARG A 31 5.14 -32.15 -4.00
CA ARG A 31 4.87 -30.72 -3.92
C ARG A 31 3.89 -30.41 -2.77
N PRO A 32 4.18 -29.40 -1.93
CA PRO A 32 3.30 -29.02 -0.83
C PRO A 32 2.02 -28.34 -1.33
N ASN A 33 0.94 -28.48 -0.57
CA ASN A 33 -0.12 -27.49 -0.59
C ASN A 33 0.38 -26.18 0.04
N ILE A 34 -0.18 -25.06 -0.39
CA ILE A 34 0.14 -23.75 0.17
C ILE A 34 -1.17 -23.07 0.57
N LEU A 35 -1.25 -22.67 1.84
CA LEU A 35 -2.38 -21.93 2.39
C LEU A 35 -1.90 -20.55 2.85
N TRP A 36 -2.51 -19.50 2.32
CA TRP A 36 -2.34 -18.13 2.79
C TRP A 36 -3.59 -17.70 3.54
N ILE A 37 -3.42 -17.28 4.79
CA ILE A 37 -4.48 -16.67 5.60
C ILE A 37 -4.08 -15.21 5.81
N THR A 38 -4.92 -14.31 5.35
CA THR A 38 -4.66 -12.86 5.37
C THR A 38 -5.66 -12.15 6.25
N ALA A 39 -5.19 -11.36 7.20
CA ALA A 39 -5.99 -10.41 7.95
C ALA A 39 -6.02 -9.06 7.23
N GLU A 40 -7.14 -8.35 7.29
CA GLU A 40 -7.22 -6.98 6.77
C GLU A 40 -6.76 -5.96 7.81
N ASP A 41 -6.01 -4.94 7.40
CA ASP A 41 -5.73 -3.76 8.19
C ASP A 41 -5.19 -4.07 9.61
N MET A 42 -4.03 -4.72 9.74
CA MET A 42 -3.52 -5.17 11.04
C MET A 42 -1.98 -5.14 11.12
N SER A 43 -1.43 -4.20 11.90
CA SER A 43 -0.05 -4.27 12.40
C SER A 43 0.12 -5.45 13.37
N PRO A 44 1.34 -5.82 13.84
CA PRO A 44 1.55 -6.98 14.72
C PRO A 44 0.94 -6.91 16.15
N ALA A 45 -0.36 -6.68 16.27
CA ALA A 45 -1.15 -6.65 17.49
C ALA A 45 -1.57 -8.07 17.91
N LEU A 46 -0.58 -8.93 18.19
CA LEU A 46 -0.76 -10.36 18.47
C LEU A 46 0.05 -10.76 19.71
N GLY A 47 -0.46 -11.69 20.51
CA GLY A 47 0.20 -12.19 21.72
C GLY A 47 1.62 -12.71 21.44
N CYS A 48 1.79 -13.47 20.35
CA CYS A 48 3.08 -13.98 19.92
C CYS A 48 4.06 -12.88 19.48
N TYR A 49 3.61 -11.67 19.14
CA TYR A 49 4.49 -10.52 18.88
C TYR A 49 4.79 -9.69 20.14
N GLY A 50 4.30 -10.13 21.31
CA GLY A 50 4.53 -9.49 22.61
C GLY A 50 3.44 -8.52 23.03
N ASP A 51 2.33 -8.47 22.29
CA ASP A 51 1.19 -7.63 22.65
C ASP A 51 0.38 -8.28 23.78
N LYS A 52 0.42 -7.66 24.96
CA LYS A 52 -0.24 -8.18 26.17
C LYS A 52 -1.73 -7.88 26.21
N TYR A 53 -2.22 -6.97 25.37
CA TYR A 53 -3.64 -6.64 25.31
C TYR A 53 -4.38 -7.51 24.28
N ALA A 54 -3.65 -8.17 23.38
CA ALA A 54 -4.22 -9.07 22.39
C ALA A 54 -4.68 -10.42 22.99
N THR A 55 -5.84 -10.90 22.56
CA THR A 55 -6.34 -12.25 22.83
C THR A 55 -6.32 -13.09 21.56
N THR A 56 -5.20 -13.79 21.30
CA THR A 56 -4.96 -14.50 20.03
C THR A 56 -4.44 -15.94 20.17
N PRO A 57 -5.12 -16.80 20.95
CA PRO A 57 -4.61 -18.14 21.28
C PRO A 57 -4.37 -19.06 20.08
N HIS A 58 -5.14 -18.94 18.98
CA HIS A 58 -4.99 -19.81 17.82
C HIS A 58 -3.74 -19.45 17.00
N ILE A 59 -3.51 -18.16 16.77
CA ILE A 59 -2.32 -17.63 16.09
C ILE A 59 -1.09 -17.79 16.97
N ASP A 60 -1.21 -17.63 18.29
CA ASP A 60 -0.11 -17.86 19.22
C ASP A 60 0.35 -19.33 19.20
N ARG A 61 -0.61 -20.26 19.13
CA ARG A 61 -0.31 -21.68 18.90
C ARG A 61 0.33 -21.91 17.53
N LEU A 62 -0.19 -21.30 16.46
CA LEU A 62 0.42 -21.38 15.13
C LEU A 62 1.88 -20.89 15.15
N ALA A 63 2.18 -19.83 15.90
CA ALA A 63 3.53 -19.29 16.02
C ALA A 63 4.53 -20.29 16.61
N THR A 64 4.10 -21.17 17.53
CA THR A 64 4.97 -22.24 18.08
C THR A 64 5.41 -23.27 17.03
N GLN A 65 4.66 -23.37 15.93
CA GLN A 65 4.92 -24.27 14.81
C GLN A 65 5.50 -23.54 13.59
N SER A 66 5.68 -22.22 13.68
CA SER A 66 6.05 -21.36 12.56
C SER A 66 7.43 -20.75 12.77
N VAL A 67 8.03 -20.29 11.67
CA VAL A 67 9.05 -19.24 11.75
C VAL A 67 8.33 -17.89 11.78
N ARG A 68 8.62 -17.08 12.81
CA ARG A 68 8.06 -15.74 12.97
C ARG A 68 9.01 -14.68 12.41
N TYR A 69 8.53 -13.87 11.47
CA TYR A 69 9.31 -12.81 10.84
C TYR A 69 9.07 -11.49 11.58
N LEU A 70 10.13 -10.91 12.13
CA LEU A 70 10.04 -9.67 12.91
C LEU A 70 10.07 -8.40 12.04
N ASN A 71 10.32 -8.53 10.74
CA ASN A 71 10.46 -7.41 9.81
C ASN A 71 9.79 -7.69 8.46
N ALA A 72 8.46 -7.84 8.43
CA ALA A 72 7.67 -7.99 7.21
C ALA A 72 6.84 -6.72 6.94
N PHE A 73 6.98 -6.13 5.74
CA PHE A 73 6.39 -4.83 5.44
C PHE A 73 5.61 -4.82 4.12
N ALA A 74 4.47 -4.14 4.15
CA ALA A 74 3.71 -3.78 2.96
C ALA A 74 4.48 -2.74 2.13
N THR A 75 4.22 -2.70 0.82
CA THR A 75 4.76 -1.69 -0.10
C THR A 75 3.91 -0.42 -0.18
N ALA A 76 2.73 -0.42 0.43
CA ALA A 76 1.83 0.72 0.51
C ALA A 76 0.94 0.57 1.76
N PRO A 77 0.59 1.67 2.45
CA PRO A 77 -0.23 1.61 3.66
C PRO A 77 -1.75 1.54 3.35
N VAL A 78 -2.13 0.88 2.25
CA VAL A 78 -3.51 0.77 1.73
C VAL A 78 -3.69 -0.53 0.95
N CYS A 79 -4.85 -1.17 1.09
CA CYS A 79 -5.15 -2.51 0.58
C CYS A 79 -4.92 -2.66 -0.93
N SER A 80 -5.50 -1.80 -1.77
CA SER A 80 -5.47 -1.98 -3.23
C SER A 80 -4.07 -1.93 -3.85
N PRO A 81 -3.23 -0.90 -3.59
CA PRO A 81 -1.85 -0.90 -4.10
C PRO A 81 -0.99 -2.02 -3.49
N ALA A 82 -1.18 -2.36 -2.20
CA ALA A 82 -0.48 -3.49 -1.58
C ALA A 82 -0.85 -4.83 -2.24
N ARG A 83 -2.15 -5.05 -2.54
CA ARG A 83 -2.67 -6.26 -3.19
C ARG A 83 -2.29 -6.34 -4.67
N SER A 84 -2.24 -5.20 -5.37
CA SER A 84 -1.67 -5.11 -6.72
C SER A 84 -0.22 -5.60 -6.74
N CYS A 85 0.57 -5.22 -5.73
CA CYS A 85 1.94 -5.71 -5.55
C CYS A 85 2.00 -7.21 -5.22
N LEU A 86 1.17 -7.70 -4.29
CA LEU A 86 1.16 -9.12 -3.89
C LEU A 86 0.81 -10.05 -5.06
N ILE A 87 -0.18 -9.68 -5.88
CA ILE A 87 -0.63 -10.55 -6.98
C ILE A 87 0.37 -10.56 -8.14
N THR A 88 1.03 -9.44 -8.44
CA THR A 88 1.92 -9.30 -9.62
C THR A 88 3.40 -9.53 -9.31
N GLY A 89 3.85 -9.28 -8.07
CA GLY A 89 5.28 -9.20 -7.74
C GLY A 89 5.96 -7.92 -8.24
N VAL A 90 5.19 -6.87 -8.53
CA VAL A 90 5.66 -5.58 -9.08
C VAL A 90 5.16 -4.45 -8.18
N HIS A 91 6.00 -3.46 -7.90
CA HIS A 91 5.59 -2.27 -7.15
C HIS A 91 4.46 -1.54 -7.88
N ALA A 92 3.43 -1.11 -7.15
CA ALA A 92 2.26 -0.43 -7.72
C ALA A 92 2.64 0.84 -8.51
N VAL A 93 3.64 1.57 -8.02
CA VAL A 93 4.20 2.76 -8.70
C VAL A 93 4.88 2.45 -10.04
N SER A 94 5.29 1.20 -10.30
CA SER A 94 5.79 0.81 -11.63
C SER A 94 4.67 0.49 -12.62
N LEU A 95 3.47 0.20 -12.12
CA LEU A 95 2.30 -0.23 -12.91
C LEU A 95 1.29 0.90 -13.15
N GLY A 96 1.46 2.04 -12.48
CA GLY A 96 0.43 3.08 -12.45
C GLY A 96 -0.78 2.68 -11.58
N THR A 97 -0.62 1.74 -10.65
CA THR A 97 -1.68 1.20 -9.78
C THR A 97 -1.55 1.65 -8.33
N GLN A 98 -0.82 2.74 -8.07
CA GLN A 98 -0.51 3.23 -6.73
C GLN A 98 -1.69 3.95 -6.04
N HIS A 99 -2.60 4.55 -6.80
CA HIS A 99 -3.74 5.29 -6.25
C HIS A 99 -4.88 4.32 -5.90
N LEU A 100 -5.61 4.56 -4.81
CA LEU A 100 -6.75 3.73 -4.45
C LEU A 100 -7.82 3.78 -5.56
N ARG A 101 -8.23 2.59 -6.04
CA ARG A 101 -9.15 2.38 -7.17
C ARG A 101 -8.59 2.87 -8.52
N SER A 102 -7.30 2.63 -8.76
CA SER A 102 -6.67 2.82 -10.07
C SER A 102 -7.29 1.91 -11.13
N ASN A 103 -7.20 2.34 -12.40
CA ASN A 103 -7.72 1.60 -13.55
C ASN A 103 -6.67 1.39 -14.67
N SER A 104 -5.39 1.57 -14.36
CA SER A 104 -4.29 1.43 -15.33
C SER A 104 -4.22 0.01 -15.91
N PRO A 105 -4.07 -0.15 -17.24
CA PRO A 105 -3.91 -1.47 -17.86
C PRO A 105 -2.53 -2.06 -17.56
N LEU A 106 -2.45 -3.40 -17.53
CA LEU A 106 -1.17 -4.11 -17.38
C LEU A 106 -0.76 -4.73 -18.70
N PRO A 107 0.56 -4.80 -19.01
CA PRO A 107 1.06 -5.58 -20.14
C PRO A 107 0.57 -7.03 -20.11
N ASP A 108 0.35 -7.62 -21.28
CA ASP A 108 -0.19 -8.98 -21.40
C ASP A 108 0.74 -10.06 -20.82
N PHE A 109 2.04 -9.81 -20.76
CA PHE A 109 3.03 -10.71 -20.16
C PHE A 109 3.07 -10.65 -18.62
N ILE A 110 2.49 -9.61 -18.00
CA ILE A 110 2.35 -9.54 -16.55
C ILE A 110 1.09 -10.33 -16.15
N HIS A 111 1.29 -11.34 -15.31
CA HIS A 111 0.23 -12.21 -14.82
C HIS A 111 0.22 -12.21 -13.29
N GLY A 112 -0.92 -12.59 -12.71
CA GLY A 112 -0.95 -12.90 -11.29
C GLY A 112 -0.12 -14.15 -11.02
N PHE A 113 0.71 -14.17 -9.98
CA PHE A 113 1.60 -15.30 -9.72
C PHE A 113 0.92 -16.69 -9.66
N PRO A 114 -0.36 -16.84 -9.22
CA PRO A 114 -1.03 -18.14 -9.23
C PRO A 114 -1.27 -18.71 -10.64
N HIS A 115 -1.22 -17.88 -11.70
CA HIS A 115 -1.18 -18.34 -13.10
C HIS A 115 -0.07 -19.36 -13.33
N TYR A 116 1.13 -19.09 -12.80
CA TYR A 116 2.27 -19.98 -12.94
C TYR A 116 2.08 -21.28 -12.12
N LEU A 117 1.40 -21.20 -10.97
CA LEU A 117 1.06 -22.39 -10.17
C LEU A 117 0.06 -23.28 -10.92
N ARG A 118 -0.96 -22.69 -11.56
CA ARG A 118 -1.94 -23.43 -12.37
C ARG A 118 -1.28 -24.15 -13.53
N LYS A 119 -0.30 -23.52 -14.21
CA LYS A 119 0.45 -24.13 -15.31
C LYS A 119 1.17 -25.43 -14.89
N VAL A 120 1.53 -25.56 -13.62
CA VAL A 120 2.17 -26.77 -13.08
C VAL A 120 1.21 -27.68 -12.30
N GLY A 121 -0.10 -27.46 -12.44
CA GLY A 121 -1.14 -28.37 -11.98
C GLY A 121 -1.80 -28.04 -10.63
N TYR A 122 -1.49 -26.90 -10.01
CA TYR A 122 -2.15 -26.49 -8.76
C TYR A 122 -3.61 -26.14 -8.98
N TYR A 123 -4.46 -26.54 -8.03
CA TYR A 123 -5.79 -25.96 -7.88
C TYR A 123 -5.69 -24.68 -7.05
N THR A 124 -6.01 -23.54 -7.66
CA THR A 124 -5.82 -22.22 -7.04
C THR A 124 -7.15 -21.58 -6.63
N THR A 125 -7.27 -21.09 -5.41
CA THR A 125 -8.50 -20.43 -4.95
C THR A 125 -8.25 -19.11 -4.22
N ASN A 126 -9.10 -18.12 -4.48
CA ASN A 126 -9.15 -16.87 -3.73
C ASN A 126 -10.50 -16.70 -3.01
N ASN A 127 -10.50 -16.85 -1.69
CA ASN A 127 -11.69 -16.65 -0.87
C ASN A 127 -11.85 -15.17 -0.51
N GLY A 128 -12.93 -14.56 -1.04
CA GLY A 128 -13.30 -13.19 -0.73
C GLY A 128 -12.63 -12.14 -1.63
N LYS A 129 -11.83 -11.26 -1.03
CA LYS A 129 -11.34 -10.00 -1.63
C LYS A 129 -10.21 -10.23 -2.64
N THR A 130 -10.21 -9.51 -3.76
CA THR A 130 -9.09 -9.40 -4.71
C THR A 130 -8.43 -8.05 -4.55
N ASP A 131 -9.14 -7.00 -4.99
CA ASP A 131 -8.73 -5.60 -4.93
C ASP A 131 -7.41 -5.32 -5.66
N TYR A 132 -7.24 -5.85 -6.88
CA TYR A 132 -5.97 -5.81 -7.61
C TYR A 132 -5.64 -4.45 -8.26
N ASN A 133 -6.59 -3.50 -8.21
CA ASN A 133 -6.36 -2.10 -8.50
C ASN A 133 -5.93 -1.80 -9.95
N THR A 134 -6.52 -2.49 -10.94
CA THR A 134 -6.17 -2.36 -12.36
C THR A 134 -7.39 -2.70 -13.24
N SER A 135 -7.47 -2.11 -14.44
CA SER A 135 -8.45 -2.52 -15.46
C SER A 135 -8.27 -3.97 -15.92
N SER A 136 -7.07 -4.55 -15.72
CA SER A 136 -6.76 -5.95 -16.06
C SER A 136 -7.24 -6.96 -15.01
N GLU A 137 -7.94 -6.54 -13.95
CA GLU A 137 -8.32 -7.42 -12.84
C GLU A 137 -9.12 -8.65 -13.30
N LYS A 138 -10.08 -8.49 -14.22
CA LYS A 138 -10.85 -9.62 -14.77
C LYS A 138 -9.94 -10.65 -15.47
N ARG A 139 -8.92 -10.19 -16.19
CA ARG A 139 -7.91 -11.04 -16.84
C ARG A 139 -7.10 -11.78 -15.77
N LEU A 140 -6.57 -11.06 -14.79
CA LEU A 140 -5.79 -11.64 -13.70
C LEU A 140 -6.59 -12.70 -12.93
N ILE A 141 -7.87 -12.45 -12.64
CA ILE A 141 -8.73 -13.41 -11.93
C ILE A 141 -8.88 -14.70 -12.74
N ARG A 142 -9.25 -14.58 -14.02
CA ARG A 142 -9.46 -15.73 -14.93
C ARG A 142 -8.20 -16.59 -15.09
N GLU A 143 -7.03 -15.94 -15.15
CA GLU A 143 -5.74 -16.60 -15.34
C GLU A 143 -5.18 -17.19 -14.05
N SER A 144 -5.41 -16.54 -12.91
CA SER A 144 -4.79 -16.91 -11.62
C SER A 144 -5.62 -17.93 -10.84
N TRP A 145 -6.95 -17.88 -10.91
CA TRP A 145 -7.81 -18.62 -9.99
C TRP A 145 -8.63 -19.69 -10.70
N SER A 146 -8.64 -20.89 -10.12
CA SER A 146 -9.61 -21.94 -10.47
C SER A 146 -10.99 -21.60 -9.90
N GLU A 147 -11.02 -20.96 -8.73
CA GLU A 147 -12.22 -20.33 -8.16
C GLU A 147 -11.84 -19.04 -7.42
N SER A 148 -12.61 -17.97 -7.63
CA SER A 148 -12.49 -16.72 -6.87
C SER A 148 -13.87 -16.25 -6.46
N SER A 149 -14.23 -16.47 -5.20
CA SER A 149 -15.55 -16.16 -4.65
C SER A 149 -15.47 -16.13 -3.11
N PRO A 150 -16.46 -15.57 -2.39
CA PRO A 150 -16.55 -15.71 -0.94
C PRO A 150 -16.69 -17.16 -0.44
N LYS A 151 -16.93 -18.12 -1.35
CA LYS A 151 -17.03 -19.55 -1.04
C LYS A 151 -15.84 -20.36 -1.55
N ALA A 152 -14.90 -19.73 -2.24
CA ALA A 152 -13.78 -20.42 -2.87
C ALA A 152 -12.91 -21.11 -1.82
N HIS A 153 -12.58 -22.37 -2.07
CA HIS A 153 -11.96 -23.21 -1.05
C HIS A 153 -11.17 -24.34 -1.69
N TRP A 154 -10.08 -24.80 -1.07
CA TRP A 154 -9.32 -25.97 -1.54
C TRP A 154 -10.17 -27.25 -1.67
N ARG A 155 -11.33 -27.32 -1.01
CA ARG A 155 -12.28 -28.44 -1.05
C ARG A 155 -13.03 -28.52 -2.38
N GLY A 156 -13.02 -27.45 -3.19
CA GLY A 156 -13.58 -27.45 -4.54
C GLY A 156 -12.76 -28.24 -5.57
N ARG A 157 -11.56 -28.73 -5.22
CA ARG A 157 -10.74 -29.55 -6.12
C ARG A 157 -11.40 -30.91 -6.36
N LYS A 158 -11.57 -31.27 -7.63
CA LYS A 158 -12.18 -32.56 -8.04
C LYS A 158 -11.27 -33.77 -7.79
N ASP A 159 -9.96 -33.55 -7.88
CA ASP A 159 -8.95 -34.56 -7.65
C ASP A 159 -8.22 -34.21 -6.35
N SER A 160 -8.44 -35.02 -5.31
CA SER A 160 -7.89 -34.79 -3.97
C SER A 160 -6.37 -34.90 -3.93
N LYS A 161 -5.74 -35.56 -4.93
CA LYS A 161 -4.28 -35.71 -5.06
C LYS A 161 -3.61 -34.47 -5.67
N LYS A 162 -4.35 -33.57 -6.31
CA LYS A 162 -3.77 -32.33 -6.85
C LYS A 162 -3.39 -31.40 -5.70
N PRO A 163 -2.17 -30.82 -5.74
CA PRO A 163 -1.80 -29.81 -4.76
C PRO A 163 -2.66 -28.56 -4.95
N PHE A 164 -2.90 -27.82 -3.87
CA PHE A 164 -3.64 -26.56 -3.91
C PHE A 164 -2.80 -25.36 -3.46
N PHE A 165 -3.18 -24.20 -3.97
CA PHE A 165 -2.81 -22.91 -3.43
C PHE A 165 -4.11 -22.17 -3.08
N SER A 166 -4.35 -21.88 -1.81
CA SER A 166 -5.58 -21.22 -1.37
C SER A 166 -5.25 -20.00 -0.55
N ILE A 167 -5.91 -18.88 -0.83
CA ILE A 167 -5.86 -17.67 -0.01
C ILE A 167 -7.22 -17.38 0.62
N PHE A 168 -7.23 -17.08 1.92
CA PHE A 168 -8.39 -16.61 2.67
C PHE A 168 -8.16 -15.17 3.12
N ASN A 169 -9.08 -14.28 2.76
CA ASN A 169 -9.03 -12.85 3.12
C ASN A 169 -10.05 -12.54 4.22
N LEU A 170 -9.59 -12.39 5.45
CA LEU A 170 -10.41 -12.19 6.66
C LEU A 170 -10.73 -10.70 6.85
N MET A 171 -11.98 -10.34 6.55
CA MET A 171 -12.46 -8.94 6.53
C MET A 171 -12.77 -8.34 7.91
N VAL A 172 -12.64 -9.10 8.99
CA VAL A 172 -13.20 -8.73 10.30
C VAL A 172 -12.43 -7.60 10.98
N SER A 173 -11.13 -7.49 10.77
CA SER A 173 -10.26 -6.42 11.27
C SER A 173 -10.19 -5.17 10.38
N HIS A 174 -10.82 -5.19 9.21
CA HIS A 174 -10.85 -4.06 8.28
C HIS A 174 -11.42 -2.77 8.91
N GLN A 175 -10.93 -1.60 8.48
CA GLN A 175 -11.29 -0.25 8.96
C GLN A 175 -12.79 -0.03 9.15
N SER A 176 -13.59 -0.61 8.25
CA SER A 176 -15.05 -0.59 8.33
C SER A 176 -15.55 -1.03 9.70
N ARG A 177 -14.95 -2.09 10.27
CA ARG A 177 -15.35 -2.68 11.55
C ARG A 177 -14.54 -2.17 12.71
N SER A 178 -13.27 -1.83 12.54
CA SER A 178 -12.43 -1.32 13.65
C SER A 178 -12.76 0.12 14.04
N MET A 179 -13.27 0.97 13.13
CA MET A 179 -13.57 2.37 13.49
C MET A 179 -14.76 3.02 12.77
N VAL A 180 -15.17 2.58 11.57
CA VAL A 180 -16.18 3.32 10.77
C VAL A 180 -17.64 2.94 11.07
N TYR A 181 -17.95 1.65 11.29
CA TYR A 181 -19.34 1.26 11.55
C TYR A 181 -19.87 1.95 12.81
N PRO A 182 -21.17 2.33 12.84
CA PRO A 182 -21.85 2.68 14.07
C PRO A 182 -21.60 1.61 15.15
N TYR A 183 -21.45 2.03 16.40
CA TYR A 183 -21.02 1.14 17.45
C TYR A 183 -21.99 -0.03 17.65
N GLU A 184 -23.29 0.22 17.57
CA GLU A 184 -24.35 -0.81 17.69
C GLU A 184 -24.22 -1.88 16.60
N ARG A 185 -23.87 -1.47 15.38
CA ARG A 185 -23.62 -2.40 14.28
C ARG A 185 -22.37 -3.23 14.55
N PHE A 186 -21.30 -2.62 15.06
CA PHE A 186 -20.09 -3.34 15.47
C PHE A 186 -20.40 -4.37 16.57
N GLN A 187 -21.17 -4.01 17.59
CA GLN A 187 -21.57 -4.94 18.65
C GLN A 187 -22.33 -6.14 18.07
N LYS A 188 -23.27 -5.89 17.15
CA LYS A 188 -24.05 -6.94 16.50
C LYS A 188 -23.22 -7.85 15.59
N GLU A 189 -22.27 -7.31 14.82
CA GLU A 189 -21.53 -8.07 13.81
C GLU A 189 -20.22 -8.71 14.32
N VAL A 190 -19.62 -8.15 15.39
CA VAL A 190 -18.34 -8.57 15.97
C VAL A 190 -18.51 -9.07 17.40
N GLN A 191 -18.85 -8.20 18.36
CA GLN A 191 -18.87 -8.59 19.79
C GLN A 191 -19.88 -9.71 20.11
N SER A 192 -20.99 -9.80 19.38
CA SER A 192 -21.98 -10.88 19.53
C SER A 192 -21.42 -12.29 19.27
N LYS A 193 -20.23 -12.38 18.66
CA LYS A 193 -19.53 -13.63 18.36
C LYS A 193 -18.37 -13.91 19.31
N LEU A 194 -18.21 -13.07 20.33
CA LEU A 194 -17.21 -13.18 21.38
C LEU A 194 -17.90 -13.47 22.73
N THR A 195 -17.21 -14.16 23.62
CA THR A 195 -17.64 -14.30 25.01
C THR A 195 -17.35 -13.01 25.79
N ALA A 196 -17.96 -12.84 26.96
CA ALA A 196 -17.80 -11.63 27.77
C ALA A 196 -16.33 -11.39 28.17
N ASP A 197 -15.57 -12.46 28.43
CA ASP A 197 -14.14 -12.43 28.76
C ASP A 197 -13.22 -12.16 27.55
N GLN A 198 -13.73 -12.32 26.33
CA GLN A 198 -13.02 -12.03 25.08
C GLN A 198 -13.22 -10.59 24.58
N ILE A 199 -14.18 -9.87 25.16
CA ILE A 199 -14.44 -8.45 24.85
C ILE A 199 -13.51 -7.61 25.71
N HIS A 200 -12.70 -6.76 25.06
CA HIS A 200 -11.68 -5.99 25.78
C HIS A 200 -12.28 -4.79 26.49
N ASP A 201 -11.84 -4.55 27.73
CA ASP A 201 -12.23 -3.37 28.51
C ASP A 201 -11.51 -2.10 28.00
N PRO A 202 -12.24 -1.10 27.46
CA PRO A 202 -11.66 0.17 27.01
C PRO A 202 -10.83 0.89 28.06
N ALA A 203 -11.11 0.72 29.35
CA ALA A 203 -10.33 1.35 30.41
C ALA A 203 -8.85 0.91 30.39
N ASN A 204 -8.57 -0.29 29.89
CA ASN A 204 -7.22 -0.87 29.82
C ASN A 204 -6.57 -0.74 28.43
N ALA A 205 -7.24 -0.09 27.47
CA ALA A 205 -6.74 0.04 26.12
C ALA A 205 -5.37 0.76 26.06
N PRO A 206 -4.35 0.18 25.40
CA PRO A 206 -3.04 0.80 25.27
C PRO A 206 -3.10 1.95 24.26
N LEU A 207 -3.10 3.19 24.74
CA LEU A 207 -3.14 4.36 23.88
C LEU A 207 -1.72 4.82 23.51
N PRO A 208 -1.38 4.93 22.21
CA PRO A 208 -0.16 5.59 21.79
C PRO A 208 -0.14 7.08 22.18
N PRO A 209 1.03 7.71 22.39
CA PRO A 209 1.13 9.11 22.83
C PRO A 209 0.52 10.15 21.88
N TYR A 210 0.31 9.79 20.61
CA TYR A 210 -0.31 10.64 19.59
C TYR A 210 -1.84 10.59 19.61
N TYR A 211 -2.46 9.75 20.44
CA TYR A 211 -3.91 9.65 20.56
C TYR A 211 -4.45 10.53 21.69
N PRO A 212 -5.54 11.30 21.47
CA PRO A 212 -6.28 11.95 22.54
C PRO A 212 -6.84 10.89 23.50
N ASP A 213 -6.56 11.01 24.79
CA ASP A 213 -7.10 10.10 25.81
C ASP A 213 -8.56 10.47 26.13
N THR A 214 -9.48 9.90 25.37
CA THR A 214 -10.92 10.10 25.55
C THR A 214 -11.65 8.76 25.56
N PRO A 215 -12.89 8.69 26.11
CA PRO A 215 -13.68 7.47 26.08
C PRO A 215 -13.93 6.92 24.67
N ILE A 216 -14.03 7.81 23.67
CA ILE A 216 -14.19 7.40 22.26
C ILE A 216 -12.91 6.74 21.76
N THR A 217 -11.75 7.37 21.97
CA THR A 217 -10.47 6.82 21.55
C THR A 217 -10.16 5.47 22.20
N ARG A 218 -10.36 5.35 23.51
CA ARG A 218 -10.20 4.10 24.26
C ARG A 218 -11.12 3.00 23.73
N ARG A 219 -12.40 3.33 23.50
CA ARG A 219 -13.37 2.39 22.93
C ARG A 219 -12.98 1.94 21.53
N THR A 220 -12.47 2.83 20.69
CA THR A 220 -12.01 2.48 19.34
C THR A 220 -10.79 1.55 19.36
N VAL A 221 -9.84 1.77 20.27
CA VAL A 221 -8.70 0.86 20.42
C VAL A 221 -9.18 -0.51 20.90
N ALA A 222 -9.98 -0.60 21.97
CA ALA A 222 -10.54 -1.88 22.42
C ALA A 222 -11.34 -2.61 21.34
N ARG A 223 -12.17 -1.86 20.61
CA ARG A 223 -12.92 -2.35 19.44
C ARG A 223 -12.04 -2.97 18.36
N PHE A 224 -10.88 -2.38 18.07
CA PHE A 224 -9.92 -2.98 17.14
C PHE A 224 -9.43 -4.34 17.65
N TYR A 225 -9.11 -4.46 18.94
CA TYR A 225 -8.67 -5.74 19.52
C TYR A 225 -9.78 -6.80 19.58
N ASP A 226 -11.05 -6.42 19.77
CA ASP A 226 -12.18 -7.35 19.61
C ASP A 226 -12.25 -7.91 18.18
N CYS A 227 -11.99 -7.08 17.16
CA CYS A 227 -11.88 -7.56 15.78
C CYS A 227 -10.71 -8.54 15.62
N VAL A 228 -9.57 -8.29 16.28
CA VAL A 228 -8.41 -9.18 16.27
C VAL A 228 -8.73 -10.53 16.94
N THR A 229 -9.43 -10.55 18.08
CA THR A 229 -9.86 -11.81 18.72
C THR A 229 -10.79 -12.61 17.83
N LEU A 230 -11.75 -11.96 17.18
CA LEU A 230 -12.65 -12.66 16.25
C LEU A 230 -11.91 -13.16 15.00
N MET A 231 -10.91 -12.41 14.52
CA MET A 231 -10.02 -12.83 13.44
C MET A 231 -9.21 -14.07 13.83
N ASP A 232 -8.64 -14.10 15.03
CA ASP A 232 -7.93 -15.25 15.57
C ASP A 232 -8.80 -16.52 15.59
N LYS A 233 -10.07 -16.38 16.01
CA LYS A 233 -11.04 -17.49 15.93
C LYS A 233 -11.25 -17.98 14.50
N GLN A 234 -11.39 -17.06 13.54
CA GLN A 234 -11.53 -17.43 12.11
C GLN A 234 -10.28 -18.14 11.57
N VAL A 235 -9.08 -17.73 11.99
CA VAL A 235 -7.84 -18.45 11.68
C VAL A 235 -7.89 -19.86 12.27
N GLY A 236 -8.29 -19.99 13.55
CA GLY A 236 -8.48 -21.27 14.22
C GLY A 236 -9.43 -22.21 13.45
N ASP A 237 -10.58 -21.69 13.00
CA ASP A 237 -11.57 -22.47 12.25
C ASP A 237 -11.03 -22.93 10.88
N ILE A 238 -10.19 -22.13 10.20
CA ILE A 238 -9.55 -22.52 8.93
C ILE A 238 -8.48 -23.60 9.16
N LEU A 239 -7.66 -23.44 10.21
CA LEU A 239 -6.63 -24.44 10.56
C LEU A 239 -7.27 -25.77 10.98
N ALA A 240 -8.37 -25.74 11.74
CA ALA A 240 -9.13 -26.93 12.10
C ALA A 240 -9.66 -27.67 10.87
N GLN A 241 -10.22 -26.95 9.89
CA GLN A 241 -10.67 -27.57 8.62
C GLN A 241 -9.52 -28.25 7.85
N LEU A 242 -8.31 -27.69 7.92
CA LEU A 242 -7.13 -28.29 7.29
C LEU A 242 -6.70 -29.60 7.99
N GLU A 243 -6.82 -29.65 9.32
CA GLU A 243 -6.59 -30.85 10.13
C GLU A 243 -7.67 -31.92 9.89
N GLU A 244 -8.95 -31.53 9.91
CA GLU A 244 -10.10 -32.40 9.62
C GLU A 244 -10.00 -33.05 8.24
N ASP A 245 -9.51 -32.32 7.25
CA ASP A 245 -9.30 -32.83 5.89
C ASP A 245 -8.07 -33.75 5.77
N GLY A 246 -7.28 -33.91 6.83
CA GLY A 246 -6.02 -34.68 6.82
C GLY A 246 -4.91 -34.03 5.98
N LEU A 247 -4.97 -32.71 5.76
CA LEU A 247 -4.06 -31.98 4.86
C LEU A 247 -2.98 -31.20 5.63
N ALA A 248 -3.03 -31.18 6.96
CA ALA A 248 -2.16 -30.35 7.81
C ALA A 248 -0.66 -30.67 7.66
N ASP A 249 -0.30 -31.94 7.44
CA ASP A 249 1.10 -32.38 7.26
C ASP A 249 1.61 -32.21 5.82
N ASP A 250 0.70 -31.93 4.90
CA ASP A 250 0.98 -31.69 3.48
C ASP A 250 0.92 -30.21 3.08
N THR A 251 0.72 -29.31 4.03
CA THR A 251 0.44 -27.89 3.75
C THR A 251 1.40 -26.94 4.47
N ILE A 252 2.06 -26.08 3.70
CA ILE A 252 2.78 -24.91 4.23
C ILE A 252 1.77 -23.79 4.43
N VAL A 253 1.72 -23.24 5.64
CA VAL A 253 0.74 -22.20 6.02
C VAL A 253 1.43 -20.87 6.25
N PHE A 254 0.94 -19.83 5.58
CA PHE A 254 1.33 -18.44 5.78
C PHE A 254 0.19 -17.73 6.49
N PHE A 255 0.50 -16.98 7.53
CA PHE A 255 -0.39 -15.99 8.13
C PHE A 255 0.26 -14.62 8.07
N TYR A 256 -0.45 -13.62 7.51
CA TYR A 256 0.01 -12.24 7.47
C TYR A 256 -1.17 -11.24 7.38
N SER A 257 -0.90 -9.93 7.41
CA SER A 257 -1.90 -8.89 7.09
C SER A 257 -1.54 -8.11 5.83
N ASP A 258 -2.49 -7.46 5.16
CA ASP A 258 -2.26 -6.73 3.90
C ASP A 258 -1.66 -5.32 4.04
N HIS A 259 -1.70 -4.73 5.24
CA HIS A 259 -0.92 -3.56 5.66
C HIS A 259 -1.18 -3.28 7.15
N GLY A 260 -0.69 -2.13 7.67
CA GLY A 260 -0.88 -1.73 9.07
C GLY A 260 -2.34 -1.46 9.48
N SER A 261 -2.55 -1.22 10.77
CA SER A 261 -3.88 -1.28 11.37
C SER A 261 -4.92 -0.29 10.81
N GLY A 262 -6.19 -0.68 10.82
CA GLY A 262 -7.31 0.12 10.29
C GLY A 262 -7.79 1.23 11.22
N ILE A 263 -6.86 1.96 11.83
CA ILE A 263 -7.09 3.02 12.82
C ILE A 263 -6.23 4.27 12.49
N PRO A 264 -6.53 5.45 13.05
CA PRO A 264 -5.79 6.70 12.75
C PRO A 264 -4.26 6.58 12.87
N ARG A 265 -3.49 7.27 12.02
CA ARG A 265 -2.01 7.19 11.92
C ARG A 265 -1.40 5.84 11.48
N HIS A 266 -2.20 4.79 11.32
CA HIS A 266 -1.73 3.50 10.79
C HIS A 266 -1.98 3.45 9.29
N LYS A 267 -3.14 2.95 8.85
CA LYS A 267 -3.58 3.00 7.46
C LYS A 267 -3.44 4.41 6.86
N ARG A 268 -3.01 4.49 5.60
CA ARG A 268 -2.74 5.71 4.81
C ARG A 268 -1.48 6.50 5.17
N VAL A 269 -0.68 6.03 6.14
CA VAL A 269 0.55 6.71 6.58
C VAL A 269 1.77 5.83 6.31
N ALA A 270 2.80 6.35 5.65
CA ALA A 270 4.01 5.62 5.28
C ALA A 270 5.03 5.50 6.44
N LEU A 271 4.54 5.12 7.61
CA LEU A 271 5.33 4.83 8.82
C LEU A 271 5.23 3.34 9.16
N ASP A 272 6.04 2.85 10.12
CA ASP A 272 5.98 1.44 10.52
C ASP A 272 4.57 1.05 11.02
N SER A 273 3.82 1.99 11.61
CA SER A 273 2.40 1.79 11.96
C SER A 273 1.49 1.48 10.77
N GLY A 274 1.77 2.01 9.58
CA GLY A 274 1.00 1.73 8.36
C GLY A 274 1.55 0.61 7.49
N LEU A 275 2.81 0.22 7.70
CA LEU A 275 3.54 -0.67 6.79
C LEU A 275 3.95 -2.00 7.42
N HIS A 276 4.26 -2.05 8.72
CA HIS A 276 4.70 -3.27 9.40
C HIS A 276 3.51 -4.20 9.59
N VAL A 277 3.65 -5.47 9.17
CA VAL A 277 2.63 -6.50 9.29
C VAL A 277 3.18 -7.74 9.99
N PRO A 278 2.33 -8.54 10.67
CA PRO A 278 2.78 -9.83 11.17
C PRO A 278 3.01 -10.78 9.98
N LEU A 279 4.00 -11.67 10.12
CA LEU A 279 4.20 -12.79 9.21
C LEU A 279 4.65 -14.05 9.98
N LEU A 280 3.86 -15.11 9.87
CA LEU A 280 4.15 -16.45 10.39
C LEU A 280 4.13 -17.44 9.23
N ILE A 281 5.11 -18.35 9.18
CA ILE A 281 5.14 -19.41 8.17
C ILE A 281 5.39 -20.76 8.85
N ARG A 282 4.39 -21.64 8.83
CA ARG A 282 4.45 -23.03 9.33
C ARG A 282 4.90 -23.95 8.22
N PHE A 283 5.96 -24.70 8.50
CA PHE A 283 6.41 -25.82 7.67
C PHE A 283 6.16 -27.12 8.44
N PRO A 284 5.28 -28.02 7.97
CA PRO A 284 5.13 -29.33 8.61
C PRO A 284 6.41 -30.15 8.46
N GLU A 285 6.56 -31.19 9.28
CA GLU A 285 7.77 -32.01 9.37
C GLU A 285 8.27 -32.50 7.99
N LYS A 286 7.32 -32.86 7.11
CA LYS A 286 7.58 -33.28 5.73
C LYS A 286 8.34 -32.24 4.89
N TYR A 287 8.12 -30.95 5.15
CA TYR A 287 8.75 -29.83 4.43
C TYR A 287 9.71 -29.02 5.29
N LYS A 288 10.17 -29.55 6.44
CA LYS A 288 11.08 -28.83 7.35
C LYS A 288 12.38 -28.35 6.70
N ALA A 289 12.86 -29.06 5.68
CA ALA A 289 14.06 -28.69 4.93
C ALA A 289 13.87 -27.42 4.07
N MET A 290 12.62 -27.03 3.80
CA MET A 290 12.27 -25.78 3.12
C MET A 290 12.19 -24.59 4.10
N ALA A 291 12.17 -24.84 5.40
CA ALA A 291 12.10 -23.80 6.41
C ALA A 291 13.47 -23.11 6.57
N PRO A 292 13.50 -21.78 6.73
CA PRO A 292 14.75 -21.05 6.93
C PRO A 292 15.30 -21.19 8.37
N SER A 293 14.49 -21.70 9.29
CA SER A 293 14.83 -21.95 10.69
C SER A 293 13.88 -22.99 11.27
N LYS A 294 14.16 -23.45 12.49
CA LYS A 294 13.32 -24.40 13.22
C LYS A 294 11.95 -23.77 13.57
N ALA A 295 10.93 -24.62 13.72
CA ALA A 295 9.62 -24.21 14.22
C ALA A 295 9.74 -23.49 15.59
N GLY A 296 8.94 -22.45 15.78
CA GLY A 296 8.94 -21.59 16.98
C GLY A 296 10.07 -20.56 17.02
N ALA A 297 10.98 -20.56 16.05
CA ALA A 297 12.06 -19.57 15.98
C ALA A 297 11.57 -18.23 15.39
N THR A 298 12.32 -17.17 15.70
CA THR A 298 12.17 -15.86 15.07
C THR A 298 13.27 -15.63 14.02
N THR A 299 12.99 -14.76 13.06
CA THR A 299 13.98 -14.22 12.12
C THR A 299 13.82 -12.71 11.99
N ASP A 300 14.95 -12.00 11.92
CA ASP A 300 15.00 -10.55 11.75
C ASP A 300 15.18 -10.14 10.27
N ARG A 301 15.10 -11.10 9.34
CA ARG A 301 15.20 -10.87 7.90
C ARG A 301 14.15 -9.85 7.44
N LEU A 302 14.60 -8.89 6.63
CA LEU A 302 13.72 -7.93 5.95
C LEU A 302 12.93 -8.64 4.85
N VAL A 303 11.61 -8.54 4.89
CA VAL A 303 10.66 -9.07 3.90
C VAL A 303 9.75 -7.94 3.41
N SER A 304 9.65 -7.78 2.10
CA SER A 304 8.72 -6.84 1.45
C SER A 304 7.60 -7.60 0.73
N PHE A 305 6.43 -6.99 0.55
CA PHE A 305 5.34 -7.62 -0.20
C PHE A 305 5.69 -7.95 -1.65
N VAL A 306 6.54 -7.14 -2.27
CA VAL A 306 7.03 -7.43 -3.63
C VAL A 306 7.77 -8.78 -3.70
N ASP A 307 8.26 -9.29 -2.55
CA ASP A 307 8.97 -10.55 -2.44
C ASP A 307 8.05 -11.78 -2.39
N PHE A 308 6.73 -11.63 -2.14
CA PHE A 308 5.82 -12.76 -1.91
C PHE A 308 5.59 -13.60 -3.17
N ALA A 309 5.26 -12.97 -4.29
CA ALA A 309 5.08 -13.65 -5.58
C ALA A 309 6.32 -14.45 -6.01
N PRO A 310 7.54 -13.86 -6.09
CA PRO A 310 8.73 -14.63 -6.41
C PRO A 310 9.05 -15.70 -5.36
N THR A 311 8.73 -15.48 -4.08
CA THR A 311 8.90 -16.49 -3.02
C THR A 311 8.00 -17.72 -3.25
N ALA A 312 6.74 -17.53 -3.62
CA ALA A 312 5.84 -18.63 -3.91
C ALA A 312 6.33 -19.50 -5.08
N LEU A 313 6.90 -18.87 -6.13
CA LEU A 313 7.49 -19.58 -7.26
C LEU A 313 8.80 -20.28 -6.86
N ASN A 314 9.68 -19.59 -6.14
CA ASN A 314 10.98 -20.13 -5.74
C ASN A 314 10.87 -21.31 -4.77
N LEU A 315 9.88 -21.28 -3.86
CA LEU A 315 9.59 -22.38 -2.93
C LEU A 315 9.28 -23.69 -3.66
N LEU A 316 8.72 -23.60 -4.87
CA LEU A 316 8.36 -24.73 -5.71
C LEU A 316 9.39 -25.02 -6.83
N GLY A 317 10.54 -24.33 -6.82
CA GLY A 317 11.56 -24.45 -7.85
C GLY A 317 11.13 -23.94 -9.23
N LEU A 318 10.10 -23.09 -9.30
CA LEU A 318 9.59 -22.55 -10.56
C LEU A 318 10.43 -21.34 -11.03
N PRO A 319 10.53 -21.11 -12.35
CA PRO A 319 11.13 -19.88 -12.87
C PRO A 319 10.41 -18.63 -12.35
N ILE A 320 11.20 -17.62 -11.96
CA ILE A 320 10.69 -16.30 -11.58
C ILE A 320 10.75 -15.42 -12.83
N PRO A 321 9.64 -14.85 -13.30
CA PRO A 321 9.64 -13.91 -14.42
C PRO A 321 10.51 -12.68 -14.15
N GLU A 322 11.24 -12.22 -15.17
CA GLU A 322 12.17 -11.08 -15.06
C GLU A 322 11.51 -9.76 -14.68
N TYR A 323 10.20 -9.61 -14.95
CA TYR A 323 9.46 -8.40 -14.57
C TYR A 323 9.16 -8.32 -13.07
N MET A 324 9.26 -9.42 -12.32
CA MET A 324 9.03 -9.40 -10.87
C MET A 324 10.19 -8.69 -10.18
N GLN A 325 9.88 -7.67 -9.40
CA GLN A 325 10.86 -6.78 -8.77
C GLN A 325 11.28 -7.23 -7.36
N GLY A 326 10.68 -8.32 -6.87
CA GLY A 326 10.97 -8.87 -5.55
C GLY A 326 12.16 -9.82 -5.52
N LYS A 327 12.68 -10.04 -4.30
CA LYS A 327 13.73 -11.00 -4.00
C LYS A 327 13.14 -12.13 -3.17
N PRO A 328 13.12 -13.39 -3.63
CA PRO A 328 12.50 -14.47 -2.87
C PRO A 328 13.21 -14.66 -1.53
N PHE A 329 12.44 -14.85 -0.45
CA PHE A 329 13.00 -15.04 0.91
C PHE A 329 12.89 -16.48 1.43
N LEU A 330 12.33 -17.39 0.64
CA LEU A 330 12.32 -18.85 0.84
C LEU A 330 12.69 -19.56 -0.45
N GLY A 331 13.11 -20.82 -0.37
CA GLY A 331 13.53 -21.64 -1.53
C GLY A 331 15.02 -21.48 -1.87
N SER A 332 15.47 -22.19 -2.91
CA SER A 332 16.90 -22.33 -3.23
C SER A 332 17.59 -21.01 -3.60
N LYS A 333 16.87 -20.05 -4.20
CA LYS A 333 17.39 -18.72 -4.56
C LYS A 333 17.22 -17.63 -3.48
N SER A 334 17.11 -17.99 -2.21
CA SER A 334 16.84 -17.04 -1.11
C SER A 334 18.08 -16.46 -0.40
N SER A 335 19.28 -16.78 -0.88
CA SER A 335 20.55 -16.33 -0.30
C SER A 335 20.82 -14.83 -0.45
N ASP A 336 20.25 -14.18 -1.46
CA ASP A 336 20.30 -12.72 -1.61
C ASP A 336 19.36 -12.08 -0.57
N VAL A 337 19.95 -11.48 0.46
CA VAL A 337 19.22 -10.81 1.54
C VAL A 337 19.03 -9.34 1.18
N ARG A 338 17.77 -8.90 1.13
CA ARG A 338 17.40 -7.51 0.92
C ARG A 338 17.96 -6.62 2.04
N ARG A 339 18.57 -5.50 1.65
CA ARG A 339 19.09 -4.49 2.58
C ARG A 339 18.08 -3.38 2.89
N TYR A 340 17.25 -3.02 1.92
CA TYR A 340 16.29 -1.92 2.00
C TYR A 340 14.89 -2.35 1.61
N LEU A 341 13.93 -1.91 2.41
CA LEU A 341 12.49 -1.98 2.14
C LEU A 341 12.03 -0.62 1.63
N HIS A 342 11.16 -0.61 0.62
CA HIS A 342 10.64 0.62 0.04
C HIS A 342 9.11 0.57 -0.01
N ALA A 343 8.47 1.71 0.23
CA ALA A 343 7.03 1.85 0.14
C ALA A 343 6.64 3.22 -0.44
N ALA A 344 5.46 3.26 -1.04
CA ALA A 344 4.86 4.47 -1.60
C ALA A 344 3.48 4.72 -0.98
N ARG A 345 3.16 6.00 -0.79
CA ARG A 345 1.84 6.49 -0.42
C ARG A 345 1.46 7.56 -1.43
N ASP A 346 0.39 7.29 -2.18
CA ASP A 346 -0.22 8.19 -3.16
C ASP A 346 -1.71 8.40 -2.82
N ARG A 347 -2.56 8.87 -3.74
CA ARG A 347 -3.98 9.19 -3.44
C ARG A 347 -4.73 8.02 -2.80
N VAL A 348 -5.44 8.34 -1.71
CA VAL A 348 -6.36 7.41 -1.04
C VAL A 348 -7.73 8.06 -0.95
N ASP A 349 -8.74 7.39 -1.52
CA ASP A 349 -10.07 7.96 -1.69
C ASP A 349 -9.97 9.31 -2.44
N GLU A 350 -10.50 10.40 -1.89
CA GLU A 350 -10.40 11.76 -2.40
C GLU A 350 -9.12 12.51 -1.99
N ALA A 351 -8.34 11.98 -1.05
CA ALA A 351 -7.17 12.67 -0.50
C ALA A 351 -5.88 12.35 -1.26
N TYR A 352 -5.49 13.29 -2.12
CA TYR A 352 -4.16 13.35 -2.72
C TYR A 352 -3.11 13.59 -1.64
N ASP A 353 -2.03 12.82 -1.70
CA ASP A 353 -0.80 13.04 -0.96
C ASP A 353 0.26 12.14 -1.59
N PHE A 354 1.52 12.39 -1.28
CA PHE A 354 2.66 11.87 -2.01
C PHE A 354 3.85 11.71 -1.06
N ALA A 355 4.17 10.48 -0.70
CA ALA A 355 5.31 10.16 0.15
C ALA A 355 6.00 8.87 -0.27
N ARG A 356 7.31 8.80 -0.02
CA ARG A 356 8.14 7.61 -0.22
C ARG A 356 8.86 7.26 1.07
N ALA A 357 8.89 5.98 1.41
CA ALA A 357 9.55 5.46 2.60
C ALA A 357 10.67 4.48 2.21
N THR A 358 11.78 4.52 2.95
CA THR A 358 12.90 3.59 2.79
C THR A 358 13.46 3.20 4.14
N ARG A 359 13.48 1.89 4.41
CA ARG A 359 13.82 1.33 5.72
C ARG A 359 14.87 0.23 5.61
N ASP A 360 15.81 0.18 6.54
CA ASP A 360 16.64 -1.01 6.78
C ASP A 360 16.24 -1.71 8.09
N LYS A 361 17.11 -2.52 8.71
CA LYS A 361 16.78 -3.20 9.98
C LYS A 361 16.51 -2.25 11.15
N ARG A 362 16.99 -1.01 11.10
CA ARG A 362 16.95 -0.05 12.22
C ARG A 362 16.34 1.28 11.82
N TRP A 363 16.70 1.82 10.66
CA TRP A 363 16.39 3.18 10.29
C TRP A 363 15.25 3.22 9.28
N LEU A 364 14.31 4.16 9.48
CA LEU A 364 13.27 4.51 8.52
C LEU A 364 13.47 5.96 8.08
N TYR A 365 13.55 6.17 6.77
CA TYR A 365 13.55 7.48 6.13
C TYR A 365 12.26 7.67 5.34
N VAL A 366 11.61 8.82 5.50
CA VAL A 366 10.40 9.21 4.76
C VAL A 366 10.63 10.57 4.11
N ARG A 367 10.35 10.68 2.81
CA ARG A 367 10.26 11.94 2.07
C ARG A 367 8.80 12.21 1.77
N THR A 368 8.32 13.38 2.16
CA THR A 368 6.98 13.91 1.87
C THR A 368 7.12 14.96 0.77
N PHE A 369 6.25 14.94 -0.23
CA PHE A 369 6.23 15.94 -1.31
C PHE A 369 4.94 16.77 -1.32
N ARG A 370 4.16 16.65 -0.23
CA ARG A 370 3.03 17.50 0.15
C ARG A 370 3.10 17.85 1.65
N PRO A 371 4.20 18.47 2.12
CA PRO A 371 4.38 18.83 3.53
C PRO A 371 3.33 19.83 4.01
N ASP A 372 2.70 20.57 3.10
CA ASP A 372 1.57 21.48 3.31
C ASP A 372 0.31 20.78 3.85
N LEU A 373 0.18 19.47 3.63
CA LEU A 373 -0.97 18.69 4.08
C LEU A 373 -0.69 17.95 5.40
N SER A 374 -1.70 17.85 6.27
CA SER A 374 -1.67 17.06 7.51
C SER A 374 -1.59 15.53 7.25
N PHE A 375 -1.13 14.72 8.21
CA PHE A 375 -1.39 13.26 8.16
C PHE A 375 -2.88 12.96 8.44
N ASN A 376 -3.53 13.78 9.26
CA ASN A 376 -4.94 13.67 9.62
C ASN A 376 -5.84 14.47 8.66
N GLN A 377 -5.55 14.46 7.34
CA GLN A 377 -6.35 15.21 6.36
C GLN A 377 -7.85 14.86 6.47
N PRO A 378 -8.75 15.84 6.34
CA PRO A 378 -10.18 15.62 6.09
C PRO A 378 -10.41 14.56 5.01
N THR A 379 -11.12 13.49 5.37
CA THR A 379 -11.57 12.47 4.41
C THR A 379 -12.91 11.88 4.83
N TYR A 380 -13.89 11.89 3.95
CA TYR A 380 -15.26 11.48 4.22
C TYR A 380 -15.35 10.09 4.84
N TYR A 381 -14.78 9.07 4.19
CA TYR A 381 -14.95 7.68 4.65
C TYR A 381 -14.35 7.43 6.03
N SER A 382 -13.17 7.99 6.31
CA SER A 382 -12.56 7.81 7.63
C SER A 382 -13.23 8.68 8.68
N ASP A 383 -13.68 9.88 8.32
CA ASP A 383 -14.34 10.81 9.23
C ASP A 383 -15.74 10.33 9.67
N MET A 384 -16.32 9.35 8.96
CA MET A 384 -17.45 8.58 9.51
C MET A 384 -17.13 7.87 10.84
N GLY A 385 -15.86 7.60 11.13
CA GLY A 385 -15.43 7.03 12.41
C GLY A 385 -15.22 8.11 13.48
N GLU A 386 -15.99 8.05 14.57
CA GLU A 386 -16.02 9.04 15.66
C GLU A 386 -14.63 9.44 16.19
N VAL A 387 -13.69 8.49 16.25
CA VAL A 387 -12.32 8.73 16.74
C VAL A 387 -11.59 9.81 15.95
N ARG A 388 -11.90 10.01 14.66
CA ARG A 388 -11.29 11.07 13.84
C ARG A 388 -11.63 12.45 14.36
N HIS A 389 -12.84 12.62 14.89
CA HIS A 389 -13.31 13.89 15.42
C HIS A 389 -12.63 14.24 16.74
N GLU A 390 -12.14 13.26 17.49
CA GLU A 390 -11.33 13.50 18.69
C GLU A 390 -10.02 14.22 18.36
N PHE A 391 -9.42 13.96 17.18
CA PHE A 391 -8.25 14.71 16.71
C PHE A 391 -8.62 16.12 16.26
N TYR A 392 -9.76 16.31 15.59
CA TYR A 392 -10.21 17.65 15.17
C TYR A 392 -10.57 18.55 16.38
N LYS A 393 -11.02 17.94 17.48
CA LYS A 393 -11.30 18.65 18.75
C LYS A 393 -10.04 19.13 19.46
N LEU A 394 -8.85 18.70 19.06
CA LEU A 394 -7.58 19.30 19.48
C LEU A 394 -7.45 20.69 18.81
N ALA A 395 -8.35 21.61 19.14
CA ALA A 395 -8.58 22.84 18.38
C ALA A 395 -7.43 23.86 18.46
N GLU A 396 -6.51 23.70 19.41
CA GLU A 396 -5.36 24.59 19.59
C GLU A 396 -4.06 23.79 19.56
N LEU A 397 -3.17 24.14 18.62
CA LEU A 397 -1.84 23.53 18.50
C LEU A 397 -1.05 23.61 19.81
N SER A 398 -1.20 24.71 20.57
CA SER A 398 -0.57 24.93 21.88
C SER A 398 -0.96 23.88 22.93
N LYS A 399 -2.12 23.22 22.77
CA LYS A 399 -2.63 22.18 23.68
C LYS A 399 -2.25 20.76 23.25
N MET A 400 -1.70 20.58 22.04
CA MET A 400 -1.25 19.28 21.56
C MET A 400 0.12 18.91 22.13
N SER A 401 0.30 17.65 22.52
CA SER A 401 1.63 17.07 22.71
C SER A 401 2.41 17.06 21.38
N ALA A 402 3.74 16.94 21.43
CA ALA A 402 4.55 16.82 20.21
C ALA A 402 4.11 15.64 19.34
N ALA A 403 3.76 14.50 19.95
CA ALA A 403 3.28 13.31 19.23
C ALA A 403 1.87 13.52 18.62
N GLN A 404 0.97 14.21 19.31
CA GLN A 404 -0.34 14.56 18.76
C GLN A 404 -0.20 15.53 17.59
N ARG A 405 0.68 16.52 17.70
CA ARG A 405 0.95 17.49 16.65
C ARG A 405 1.58 16.83 15.41
N ASP A 406 2.46 15.85 15.59
CA ASP A 406 3.04 15.09 14.48
C ASP A 406 1.96 14.50 13.57
N TYR A 407 0.88 13.96 14.14
CA TYR A 407 -0.21 13.38 13.34
C TYR A 407 -1.32 14.37 12.94
N ALA A 408 -1.79 15.19 13.89
CA ALA A 408 -2.96 16.05 13.72
C ALA A 408 -2.62 17.52 13.39
N GLY A 409 -1.34 17.89 13.35
CA GLY A 409 -0.89 19.21 12.94
C GLY A 409 -1.22 19.50 11.47
N PRO A 410 -1.26 20.79 11.06
CA PRO A 410 -1.66 21.19 9.72
C PRO A 410 -0.65 20.78 8.64
N VAL A 411 0.62 20.69 9.01
CA VAL A 411 1.75 20.39 8.12
C VAL A 411 2.52 19.16 8.60
N ARG A 412 3.35 18.61 7.71
CA ARG A 412 4.21 17.45 7.95
C ARG A 412 5.68 17.78 7.70
N PRO A 413 6.61 17.03 8.31
CA PRO A 413 8.01 17.13 7.96
C PRO A 413 8.24 16.78 6.48
N LEU A 414 8.98 17.63 5.79
CA LEU A 414 9.48 17.40 4.44
C LEU A 414 10.31 16.10 4.37
N GLU A 415 11.25 15.96 5.31
CA GLU A 415 12.02 14.75 5.53
C GLU A 415 11.87 14.28 6.98
N ALA A 416 11.75 12.97 7.16
CA ALA A 416 11.78 12.36 8.47
C ALA A 416 12.75 11.18 8.52
N LEU A 417 13.56 11.11 9.58
CA LEU A 417 14.43 9.98 9.88
C LEU A 417 14.13 9.45 11.29
N TYR A 418 13.85 8.16 11.41
CA TYR A 418 13.53 7.51 12.68
C TYR A 418 14.50 6.37 12.97
N ASP A 419 14.93 6.27 14.23
CA ASP A 419 15.61 5.09 14.77
C ASP A 419 14.55 4.12 15.32
N CYS A 420 14.05 3.21 14.49
CA CYS A 420 12.93 2.33 14.84
C CYS A 420 13.24 1.34 15.99
N LEU A 421 14.51 1.16 16.38
CA LEU A 421 14.86 0.36 17.54
C LEU A 421 14.72 1.15 18.85
N ALA A 422 15.09 2.43 18.83
CA ALA A 422 14.97 3.33 19.99
C ALA A 422 13.57 3.95 20.10
N ASP A 423 12.89 4.12 18.97
CA ASP A 423 11.59 4.75 18.82
C ASP A 423 10.70 3.93 17.85
N PRO A 424 10.15 2.79 18.32
CA PRO A 424 9.37 1.89 17.47
C PRO A 424 8.03 2.47 17.00
N MET A 425 7.59 3.59 17.58
CA MET A 425 6.36 4.30 17.18
C MET A 425 6.60 5.41 16.14
N ASN A 426 7.87 5.68 15.80
CA ASN A 426 8.29 6.75 14.88
C ASN A 426 7.75 8.12 15.30
N LEU A 427 8.04 8.56 16.53
CA LEU A 427 7.59 9.83 17.11
C LEU A 427 8.67 10.92 17.07
N LYS A 428 9.94 10.56 17.07
CA LYS A 428 11.07 11.49 17.11
C LYS A 428 11.75 11.56 15.76
N ASN A 429 11.45 12.61 15.00
CA ASN A 429 12.16 12.90 13.76
C ASN A 429 13.60 13.38 14.04
N LEU A 430 14.58 12.69 13.48
CA LEU A 430 16.02 12.92 13.64
C LEU A 430 16.68 13.58 12.41
N ALA A 431 15.91 13.92 11.37
CA ALA A 431 16.45 14.42 10.10
C ALA A 431 17.27 15.73 10.25
N ALA A 432 16.91 16.59 11.20
CA ALA A 432 17.62 17.84 11.48
C ALA A 432 18.87 17.68 12.37
N GLU A 433 19.08 16.50 12.98
CA GLU A 433 20.21 16.30 13.90
C GLU A 433 21.50 15.98 13.12
N ARG A 434 22.48 16.91 13.14
CA ARG A 434 23.76 16.81 12.39
C ARG A 434 24.49 15.47 12.53
N LYS A 435 24.43 14.85 13.71
CA LYS A 435 25.09 13.55 13.98
C LYS A 435 24.51 12.37 13.20
N TYR A 436 23.30 12.49 12.66
CA TYR A 436 22.65 11.43 11.85
C TYR A 436 22.66 11.70 10.34
N LEU A 437 23.32 12.78 9.88
CA LEU A 437 23.37 13.13 8.45
C LEU A 437 23.89 12.00 7.56
N LYS A 438 24.83 11.20 8.06
CA LYS A 438 25.35 10.03 7.33
C LYS A 438 24.23 9.02 7.03
N GLU A 439 23.40 8.74 8.03
CA GLU A 439 22.32 7.75 7.93
C GLU A 439 21.13 8.29 7.14
N LEU A 440 20.82 9.58 7.30
CA LEU A 440 19.88 10.31 6.44
C LEU A 440 20.29 10.20 4.96
N ASN A 441 21.52 10.63 4.62
CA ASN A 441 22.00 10.64 3.24
C ASN A 441 22.07 9.23 2.64
N ARG A 442 22.45 8.22 3.44
CA ARG A 442 22.49 6.83 2.97
C ARG A 442 21.11 6.32 2.56
N LEU A 443 20.08 6.55 3.38
CA LEU A 443 18.72 6.11 3.06
C LEU A 443 18.07 6.98 1.98
N ARG A 444 18.35 8.28 1.96
CA ARG A 444 17.94 9.18 0.87
C ARG A 444 18.48 8.70 -0.48
N ASN A 445 19.76 8.35 -0.55
CA ASN A 445 20.37 7.83 -1.77
C ASN A 445 19.76 6.47 -2.17
N ALA A 446 19.52 5.59 -1.20
CA ALA A 446 18.85 4.31 -1.48
C ALA A 446 17.42 4.49 -2.01
N GLN A 447 16.68 5.47 -1.48
CA GLN A 447 15.35 5.82 -1.97
C GLN A 447 15.41 6.38 -3.40
N GLY A 448 16.32 7.30 -3.68
CA GLY A 448 16.50 7.89 -5.01
C GLY A 448 16.94 6.87 -6.08
N GLN A 449 17.75 5.88 -5.71
CA GLN A 449 18.08 4.75 -6.57
C GLN A 449 16.85 3.90 -6.88
N TRP A 450 16.10 3.52 -5.84
CA TRP A 450 14.90 2.72 -5.99
C TRP A 450 13.84 3.41 -6.88
N ILE A 451 13.61 4.71 -6.71
CA ILE A 451 12.69 5.50 -7.55
C ILE A 451 13.00 5.34 -9.06
N ARG A 452 14.29 5.40 -9.42
CA ARG A 452 14.75 5.22 -10.82
C ARG A 452 14.64 3.77 -11.26
N GLU A 453 15.03 2.82 -10.41
CA GLU A 453 14.97 1.38 -10.70
C GLU A 453 13.53 0.92 -10.99
N VAL A 454 12.56 1.40 -10.21
CA VAL A 454 11.15 1.04 -10.37
C VAL A 454 10.42 1.89 -11.40
N ARG A 455 11.07 2.92 -11.97
CA ARG A 455 10.46 3.87 -12.91
C ARG A 455 9.15 4.42 -12.33
N ASP A 456 9.26 5.04 -11.16
CA ASP A 456 8.12 5.47 -10.33
C ASP A 456 7.18 6.45 -11.07
N LEU A 457 6.02 5.95 -11.50
CA LEU A 457 4.98 6.73 -12.19
C LEU A 457 4.25 7.71 -11.29
N GLY A 458 4.38 7.60 -9.96
CA GLY A 458 3.65 8.48 -9.06
C GLY A 458 4.06 9.95 -9.21
N PHE A 459 5.25 10.23 -9.75
CA PHE A 459 5.70 11.60 -10.00
C PHE A 459 4.99 12.27 -11.19
N LEU A 460 4.15 11.55 -11.92
CA LEU A 460 3.24 12.12 -12.90
C LEU A 460 1.85 12.32 -12.26
N PRO A 461 1.16 13.44 -12.53
CA PRO A 461 -0.27 13.57 -12.26
C PRO A 461 -1.07 12.39 -12.81
N GLU A 462 -2.10 11.94 -12.07
CA GLU A 462 -2.96 10.81 -12.44
C GLU A 462 -3.52 10.95 -13.86
N GLU A 463 -3.84 12.18 -14.27
CA GLU A 463 -4.38 12.50 -15.58
C GLU A 463 -3.37 12.25 -16.71
N LEU A 464 -2.08 12.53 -16.48
CA LEU A 464 -1.03 12.23 -17.47
C LEU A 464 -0.79 10.72 -17.59
N VAL A 465 -0.86 9.98 -16.48
CA VAL A 465 -0.78 8.51 -16.50
C VAL A 465 -1.97 7.90 -17.24
N LYS A 466 -3.17 8.49 -17.10
CA LYS A 466 -4.37 8.10 -17.83
C LYS A 466 -4.23 8.37 -19.32
N GLU A 467 -3.72 9.54 -19.72
CA GLU A 467 -3.44 9.85 -21.13
C GLU A 467 -2.44 8.86 -21.73
N MET A 468 -1.34 8.58 -21.02
CA MET A 468 -0.36 7.55 -21.39
C MET A 468 -1.00 6.17 -21.58
N SER A 469 -2.00 5.84 -20.75
CA SER A 469 -2.71 4.56 -20.78
C SER A 469 -3.62 4.37 -22.01
N LEU A 470 -3.81 5.39 -22.85
CA LEU A 470 -4.62 5.30 -24.08
C LEU A 470 -3.89 4.56 -25.20
N GLU A 471 -2.56 4.61 -25.22
CA GLU A 471 -1.74 4.04 -26.31
C GLU A 471 -1.01 2.76 -25.89
N SER A 472 -0.56 2.68 -24.64
CA SER A 472 0.14 1.51 -24.09
C SER A 472 -0.07 1.40 -22.58
N SER A 473 0.35 0.30 -21.96
CA SER A 473 0.37 0.28 -20.49
C SER A 473 1.42 1.26 -19.94
N PRO A 474 1.15 1.95 -18.83
CA PRO A 474 2.15 2.84 -18.21
C PRO A 474 3.48 2.14 -17.89
N TYR A 475 3.41 0.84 -17.57
CA TYR A 475 4.59 0.01 -17.35
C TYR A 475 5.47 -0.11 -18.61
N GLU A 476 4.87 -0.31 -19.78
CA GLU A 476 5.58 -0.40 -21.06
C GLU A 476 6.08 0.96 -21.52
N ALA A 477 5.22 1.98 -21.49
CA ALA A 477 5.57 3.35 -21.88
C ALA A 477 6.84 3.82 -21.15
N THR A 478 6.84 3.72 -19.82
CA THR A 478 7.99 4.13 -19.03
C THR A 478 9.25 3.34 -19.32
N ARG A 479 9.16 2.09 -19.83
CA ARG A 479 10.30 1.21 -20.15
C ARG A 479 10.86 1.39 -21.55
N GLN A 480 10.10 2.02 -22.44
CA GLN A 480 10.57 2.43 -23.76
C GLN A 480 11.44 3.70 -23.67
N GLU A 481 11.18 4.53 -22.65
CA GLU A 481 12.03 5.68 -22.35
C GLU A 481 13.42 5.24 -21.90
N LYS A 482 14.45 5.97 -22.33
CA LYS A 482 15.83 5.67 -21.92
C LYS A 482 16.00 5.85 -20.40
N GLU A 483 15.45 6.94 -19.87
CA GLU A 483 15.52 7.33 -18.46
C GLU A 483 14.10 7.74 -18.01
N PHE A 484 13.61 7.11 -16.94
CA PHE A 484 12.34 7.48 -16.32
C PHE A 484 12.38 7.20 -14.80
N PRO A 485 11.95 8.13 -13.94
CA PRO A 485 11.64 9.53 -14.26
C PRO A 485 12.87 10.25 -14.87
N PRO A 486 12.68 11.22 -15.79
CA PRO A 486 13.79 12.03 -16.28
C PRO A 486 14.43 12.81 -15.13
N GLU A 487 15.74 13.10 -15.22
CA GLU A 487 16.48 13.76 -14.14
C GLU A 487 15.92 15.17 -13.85
N GLU A 488 15.43 15.88 -14.86
CA GLU A 488 14.78 17.19 -14.68
C GLU A 488 13.56 17.10 -13.76
N LEU A 489 12.80 16.00 -13.84
CA LEU A 489 11.67 15.75 -12.93
C LEU A 489 12.16 15.43 -11.51
N ILE A 490 13.26 14.68 -11.39
CA ILE A 490 13.90 14.43 -10.08
C ILE A 490 14.42 15.73 -9.46
N ASP A 491 14.96 16.65 -10.26
CA ASP A 491 15.45 17.95 -9.79
C ASP A 491 14.30 18.87 -9.38
N ALA A 492 13.21 18.92 -10.15
CA ALA A 492 12.01 19.66 -9.77
C ALA A 492 11.45 19.23 -8.41
N LEU A 493 11.47 17.92 -8.12
CA LEU A 493 11.02 17.36 -6.85
C LEU A 493 11.92 17.73 -5.66
N GLN A 494 13.18 18.10 -5.90
CA GLN A 494 14.09 18.60 -4.86
C GLN A 494 13.79 20.06 -4.48
N LEU A 495 13.07 20.80 -5.32
CA LEU A 495 12.61 22.16 -5.02
C LEU A 495 11.41 22.19 -4.07
N ILE A 496 10.80 21.04 -3.78
CA ILE A 496 9.78 20.91 -2.74
C ILE A 496 10.42 21.17 -1.36
N GLY A 497 9.85 22.13 -0.63
CA GLY A 497 10.32 22.64 0.64
C GLY A 497 11.50 23.60 0.54
N ILE A 498 11.72 24.23 -0.62
CA ILE A 498 12.78 25.22 -0.82
C ILE A 498 12.49 26.52 -0.06
N ASP A 499 13.54 27.26 0.28
CA ASP A 499 13.40 28.60 0.85
C ASP A 499 12.74 29.57 -0.14
N GLU A 500 11.92 30.49 0.39
CA GLU A 500 11.21 31.50 -0.41
C GLU A 500 12.16 32.36 -1.28
N GLU A 501 13.40 32.57 -0.84
CA GLU A 501 14.41 33.31 -1.60
C GLU A 501 14.81 32.65 -2.93
N ARG A 502 14.54 31.35 -3.07
CA ARG A 502 14.83 30.56 -4.29
C ARG A 502 13.56 30.22 -5.07
N ARG A 503 12.46 30.93 -4.81
CA ARG A 503 11.16 30.75 -5.48
C ARG A 503 11.24 30.87 -7.01
N ASP A 504 12.16 31.69 -7.53
CA ASP A 504 12.35 31.85 -8.99
C ASP A 504 12.68 30.52 -9.69
N GLU A 505 13.28 29.56 -8.99
CA GLU A 505 13.51 28.21 -9.51
C GLU A 505 12.19 27.47 -9.76
N LEU A 506 11.20 27.62 -8.86
CA LEU A 506 9.85 27.06 -9.03
C LEU A 506 9.07 27.78 -10.14
N LEU A 507 9.18 29.11 -10.24
CA LEU A 507 8.55 29.88 -11.31
C LEU A 507 9.12 29.49 -12.68
N GLY A 508 10.43 29.22 -12.76
CA GLY A 508 11.09 28.71 -13.96
C GLY A 508 10.47 27.40 -14.48
N LEU A 509 10.00 26.52 -13.57
CA LEU A 509 9.33 25.28 -13.96
C LEU A 509 8.00 25.52 -14.68
N LEU A 510 7.28 26.61 -14.37
CA LEU A 510 5.99 26.93 -14.99
C LEU A 510 6.08 27.22 -16.49
N GLY A 511 7.28 27.57 -16.97
CA GLY A 511 7.56 27.79 -18.39
C GLY A 511 8.01 26.54 -19.16
N SER A 512 8.15 25.39 -18.50
CA SER A 512 8.62 24.15 -19.12
C SER A 512 7.63 23.60 -20.16
N ASP A 513 8.13 22.93 -21.19
CA ASP A 513 7.30 22.17 -22.13
C ASP A 513 6.69 20.91 -21.48
N ASP A 514 7.36 20.35 -20.46
CA ASP A 514 6.88 19.17 -19.72
C ASP A 514 5.78 19.57 -18.71
N PRO A 515 4.54 19.08 -18.88
CA PRO A 515 3.45 19.38 -17.95
C PRO A 515 3.69 18.87 -16.52
N ALA A 516 4.47 17.81 -16.31
CA ALA A 516 4.80 17.32 -14.99
C ALA A 516 5.75 18.27 -14.24
N LEU A 517 6.69 18.91 -14.93
CA LEU A 517 7.55 19.95 -14.35
C LEU A 517 6.73 21.15 -13.92
N ARG A 518 5.80 21.62 -14.79
CA ARG A 518 4.86 22.69 -14.45
C ARG A 518 4.01 22.32 -13.23
N TYR A 519 3.52 21.09 -13.16
CA TYR A 519 2.75 20.58 -12.02
C TYR A 519 3.54 20.70 -10.70
N TRP A 520 4.77 20.20 -10.66
CA TRP A 520 5.59 20.26 -9.45
C TRP A 520 6.04 21.67 -9.08
N GLY A 521 6.22 22.56 -10.06
CA GLY A 521 6.40 24.00 -9.81
C GLY A 521 5.20 24.60 -9.06
N LEU A 522 3.97 24.28 -9.48
CA LEU A 522 2.75 24.73 -8.79
C LEU A 522 2.63 24.14 -7.39
N ILE A 523 2.92 22.85 -7.21
CA ILE A 523 2.91 22.21 -5.90
C ILE A 523 3.91 22.88 -4.96
N GLY A 524 5.16 23.10 -5.40
CA GLY A 524 6.17 23.77 -4.59
C GLY A 524 5.79 25.21 -4.22
N LEU A 525 5.18 25.96 -5.16
CA LEU A 525 4.68 27.31 -4.86
C LEU A 525 3.58 27.32 -3.79
N GLY A 526 2.74 26.29 -3.77
CA GLY A 526 1.66 26.12 -2.80
C GLY A 526 2.12 25.74 -1.39
N GLU A 527 3.40 25.42 -1.18
CA GLU A 527 3.94 25.11 0.16
C GLU A 527 4.29 26.36 0.97
N HIS A 528 4.38 27.52 0.33
CA HIS A 528 4.65 28.78 1.00
C HIS A 528 3.37 29.39 1.54
N ASP A 529 3.38 29.83 2.81
CA ASP A 529 2.24 30.47 3.48
C ASP A 529 1.67 31.67 2.71
N HIS A 530 2.52 32.34 1.92
CA HIS A 530 2.14 33.45 1.06
C HIS A 530 2.73 33.27 -0.35
N ILE A 531 1.87 33.45 -1.35
CA ILE A 531 2.31 33.59 -2.73
C ILE A 531 2.60 35.06 -3.01
N CYS A 532 3.78 35.32 -3.55
CA CYS A 532 4.23 36.67 -3.86
C CYS A 532 3.31 37.35 -4.90
N GLU A 533 3.06 38.65 -4.78
CA GLU A 533 2.21 39.35 -5.78
C GLU A 533 2.77 39.26 -7.20
N THR A 534 4.09 39.23 -7.33
CA THR A 534 4.78 39.08 -8.63
C THR A 534 4.54 37.71 -9.27
N CYS A 535 4.13 36.70 -8.49
CA CYS A 535 3.83 35.35 -8.96
C CYS A 535 2.46 35.28 -9.68
N TYR A 536 1.57 36.26 -9.49
CA TYR A 536 0.19 36.17 -9.96
C TYR A 536 0.07 36.18 -11.48
N ASP A 537 0.94 36.90 -12.19
CA ASP A 537 0.90 36.96 -13.65
C ASP A 537 1.32 35.61 -14.27
N ASP A 538 2.32 34.94 -13.69
CA ASP A 538 2.73 33.59 -14.09
C ASP A 538 1.61 32.58 -13.83
N LEU A 539 0.96 32.62 -12.67
CA LEU A 539 -0.17 31.75 -12.36
C LEU A 539 -1.36 32.02 -13.31
N LYS A 540 -1.64 33.30 -13.63
CA LYS A 540 -2.69 33.68 -14.60
C LYS A 540 -2.36 33.19 -16.01
N TYR A 541 -1.08 33.12 -16.38
CA TYR A 541 -0.65 32.49 -17.62
C TYR A 541 -0.95 30.99 -17.61
N VAL A 542 -0.67 30.29 -16.50
CA VAL A 542 -0.95 28.85 -16.33
C VAL A 542 -2.45 28.52 -16.36
N LEU A 543 -3.36 29.46 -16.09
CA LEU A 543 -4.80 29.25 -16.31
C LEU A 543 -5.16 28.90 -17.76
N ARG A 544 -4.24 29.10 -18.72
CA ARG A 544 -4.38 28.74 -20.14
C ARG A 544 -3.61 27.48 -20.54
N ASP A 545 -3.01 26.76 -19.58
CA ASP A 545 -2.28 25.52 -19.84
C ASP A 545 -3.18 24.52 -20.59
N LYS A 546 -2.59 23.77 -21.52
CA LYS A 546 -3.28 22.71 -22.26
C LYS A 546 -3.70 21.57 -21.31
N VAL A 547 -2.89 21.29 -20.30
CA VAL A 547 -3.14 20.24 -19.31
C VAL A 547 -3.97 20.78 -18.15
N ALA A 548 -5.09 20.12 -17.88
CA ALA A 548 -6.10 20.60 -16.96
C ALA A 548 -5.69 20.53 -15.48
N CYS A 549 -4.89 19.55 -15.07
CA CYS A 549 -4.41 19.48 -13.69
C CYS A 549 -3.60 20.73 -13.30
N ASN A 550 -2.73 21.23 -14.19
CA ASN A 550 -1.99 22.48 -13.97
C ASN A 550 -2.92 23.69 -13.85
N ARG A 551 -3.95 23.78 -14.69
CA ARG A 551 -4.97 24.86 -14.58
C ARG A 551 -5.67 24.82 -13.21
N ILE A 552 -5.99 23.62 -12.71
CA ILE A 552 -6.69 23.44 -11.43
C ILE A 552 -5.78 23.89 -10.27
N GLU A 553 -4.53 23.45 -10.22
CA GLU A 553 -3.61 23.84 -9.14
C GLU A 553 -3.36 25.36 -9.16
N ALA A 554 -3.07 25.96 -10.33
CA ALA A 554 -2.88 27.40 -10.46
C ALA A 554 -4.13 28.20 -10.06
N ALA A 555 -5.32 27.72 -10.42
CA ALA A 555 -6.59 28.35 -10.07
C ALA A 555 -6.87 28.29 -8.56
N ALA A 556 -6.52 27.18 -7.91
CA ALA A 556 -6.63 27.04 -6.46
C ALA A 556 -5.70 28.03 -5.74
N LEU A 557 -4.43 28.10 -6.14
CA LEU A 557 -3.45 29.04 -5.59
C LEU A 557 -3.87 30.51 -5.74
N LEU A 558 -4.36 30.89 -6.93
CA LEU A 558 -4.87 32.24 -7.18
C LEU A 558 -6.07 32.56 -6.29
N HIS A 559 -7.04 31.64 -6.19
CA HIS A 559 -8.24 31.88 -5.38
C HIS A 559 -7.94 31.89 -3.88
N GLU A 560 -7.00 31.05 -3.43
CA GLU A 560 -6.48 31.08 -2.06
C GLU A 560 -5.82 32.41 -1.71
N ASN A 561 -5.25 33.12 -2.69
CA ASN A 561 -4.63 34.43 -2.53
C ASN A 561 -5.51 35.59 -3.04
N ASP A 562 -6.84 35.40 -2.95
CA ASP A 562 -7.87 36.41 -3.22
C ASP A 562 -7.86 36.99 -4.65
N GLN A 563 -7.27 36.27 -5.61
CA GLN A 563 -7.31 36.60 -7.02
C GLN A 563 -8.58 36.03 -7.67
N LYS A 564 -9.42 36.92 -8.20
CA LYS A 564 -10.76 36.61 -8.74
C LYS A 564 -10.77 35.67 -9.95
N GLU A 565 -9.63 35.53 -10.63
CA GLU A 565 -9.46 34.74 -11.85
C GLU A 565 -9.47 33.23 -11.59
N GLY A 566 -9.12 32.79 -10.38
CA GLY A 566 -9.00 31.37 -10.03
C GLY A 566 -10.35 30.64 -10.01
N LEU A 567 -11.31 31.11 -9.22
CA LEU A 567 -12.60 30.43 -9.05
C LEU A 567 -13.33 30.10 -10.37
N PRO A 568 -13.46 31.00 -11.36
CA PRO A 568 -14.08 30.66 -12.64
C PRO A 568 -13.49 29.43 -13.34
N VAL A 569 -12.17 29.22 -13.23
CA VAL A 569 -11.50 28.05 -13.80
C VAL A 569 -11.85 26.79 -13.02
N LEU A 570 -11.83 26.83 -11.68
CA LEU A 570 -12.29 25.72 -10.85
C LEU A 570 -13.74 25.34 -11.17
N LEU A 571 -14.64 26.33 -11.28
CA LEU A 571 -16.04 26.05 -11.61
C LEU A 571 -16.22 25.44 -13.01
N LYS A 572 -15.37 25.80 -13.97
CA LYS A 572 -15.37 25.20 -15.31
C LYS A 572 -15.00 23.72 -15.23
N GLU A 573 -13.89 23.39 -14.58
CA GLU A 573 -13.39 22.01 -14.47
C GLU A 573 -14.36 21.14 -13.63
N LEU A 574 -14.95 21.69 -12.57
CA LEU A 574 -15.95 21.00 -11.73
C LEU A 574 -17.19 20.56 -12.52
N HIS A 575 -17.60 21.33 -13.52
CA HIS A 575 -18.75 21.00 -14.37
C HIS A 575 -18.42 20.00 -15.49
N GLY A 576 -17.14 19.67 -15.69
CA GLY A 576 -16.66 18.74 -16.69
C GLY A 576 -17.19 17.31 -16.52
N ASP A 577 -16.87 16.46 -17.50
CA ASP A 577 -17.27 15.05 -17.53
C ASP A 577 -16.12 14.08 -17.23
N ASP A 578 -14.87 14.57 -17.15
CA ASP A 578 -13.74 13.74 -16.74
C ASP A 578 -13.74 13.56 -15.21
N PRO A 579 -13.98 12.33 -14.70
CA PRO A 579 -14.04 12.09 -13.26
C PRO A 579 -12.72 12.40 -12.52
N ASP A 580 -11.56 12.24 -13.15
CA ASP A 580 -10.26 12.51 -12.52
C ASP A 580 -10.11 14.02 -12.25
N LEU A 581 -10.39 14.84 -13.27
CA LEU A 581 -10.36 16.30 -13.16
C LEU A 581 -11.42 16.85 -12.21
N VAL A 582 -12.63 16.28 -12.24
CA VAL A 582 -13.67 16.67 -11.29
C VAL A 582 -13.28 16.30 -9.86
N LEU A 583 -12.66 15.13 -9.64
CA LEU A 583 -12.19 14.73 -8.32
C LEU A 583 -11.11 15.71 -7.81
N ARG A 584 -10.11 16.01 -8.63
CA ARG A 584 -9.07 16.99 -8.28
C ARG A 584 -9.67 18.36 -7.96
N THR A 585 -10.61 18.82 -8.78
CA THR A 585 -11.27 20.12 -8.57
C THR A 585 -12.13 20.13 -7.30
N SER A 586 -12.88 19.06 -7.05
CA SER A 586 -13.63 18.88 -5.80
C SER A 586 -12.71 18.96 -4.60
N ARG A 587 -11.56 18.29 -4.66
CA ARG A 587 -10.57 18.32 -3.58
C ARG A 587 -9.94 19.70 -3.39
N ALA A 588 -9.62 20.42 -4.46
CA ALA A 588 -9.12 21.78 -4.37
C ALA A 588 -10.14 22.71 -3.67
N LEU A 589 -11.43 22.61 -4.04
CA LEU A 589 -12.50 23.38 -3.39
C LEU A 589 -12.71 22.98 -1.92
N GLU A 590 -12.56 21.70 -1.58
CA GLU A 590 -12.61 21.24 -0.19
C GLU A 590 -11.48 21.83 0.66
N LEU A 591 -10.26 21.85 0.14
CA LEU A 591 -9.07 22.36 0.83
C LEU A 591 -9.07 23.89 0.97
N LEU A 592 -9.66 24.63 0.02
CA LEU A 592 -9.87 26.08 0.11
C LEU A 592 -10.74 26.49 1.30
N GLY A 593 -11.46 25.55 1.94
CA GLY A 593 -12.24 25.79 3.14
C GLY A 593 -13.23 26.94 2.95
N ALA A 594 -13.24 27.92 3.86
CA ALA A 594 -14.15 29.05 3.82
C ALA A 594 -14.09 29.87 2.51
N LYS A 595 -12.93 29.90 1.83
CA LYS A 595 -12.77 30.61 0.56
C LYS A 595 -13.58 29.97 -0.58
N ALA A 596 -13.96 28.69 -0.48
CA ALA A 596 -14.80 28.01 -1.46
C ALA A 596 -16.31 28.30 -1.33
N LYS A 597 -16.75 29.12 -0.36
CA LYS A 597 -18.17 29.45 -0.15
C LYS A 597 -18.91 29.92 -1.43
N PRO A 598 -18.33 30.74 -2.32
CA PRO A 598 -18.99 31.13 -3.57
C PRO A 598 -19.24 29.96 -4.53
N ALA A 599 -18.54 28.83 -4.38
CA ALA A 599 -18.69 27.64 -5.21
C ALA A 599 -19.85 26.72 -4.78
N ILE A 600 -20.52 26.97 -3.65
CA ILE A 600 -21.60 26.11 -3.10
C ILE A 600 -22.66 25.72 -4.15
N PRO A 601 -23.20 26.63 -4.97
CA PRO A 601 -24.19 26.25 -5.99
C PRO A 601 -23.65 25.25 -7.02
N ALA A 602 -22.40 25.44 -7.44
CA ALA A 602 -21.75 24.55 -8.41
C ALA A 602 -21.40 23.19 -7.78
N MET A 603 -20.93 23.18 -6.53
CA MET A 603 -20.68 21.95 -5.77
C MET A 603 -21.95 21.11 -5.62
N ASN A 604 -23.08 21.73 -5.24
CA ASN A 604 -24.37 21.03 -5.15
C ASN A 604 -24.82 20.45 -6.50
N LYS A 605 -24.63 21.19 -7.59
CA LYS A 605 -24.94 20.72 -8.94
C LYS A 605 -24.07 19.53 -9.35
N ALA A 606 -22.75 19.62 -9.12
CA ALA A 606 -21.80 18.54 -9.39
C ALA A 606 -22.12 17.30 -8.55
N LEU A 607 -22.39 17.47 -7.25
CA LEU A 607 -22.78 16.40 -6.35
C LEU A 607 -24.03 15.66 -6.84
N GLY A 608 -25.07 16.40 -7.24
CA GLY A 608 -26.28 15.82 -7.83
C GLY A 608 -26.03 15.05 -9.13
N LYS A 609 -25.09 15.52 -9.97
CA LYS A 609 -24.65 14.82 -11.19
C LYS A 609 -23.92 13.50 -10.85
N TRP A 610 -22.91 13.56 -9.99
CA TRP A 610 -22.02 12.42 -9.73
C TRP A 610 -22.65 11.33 -8.86
N ARG A 611 -23.61 11.67 -7.98
CA ARG A 611 -24.47 10.68 -7.31
C ARG A 611 -25.21 9.77 -8.29
N LYS A 612 -25.68 10.31 -9.43
CA LYS A 612 -26.35 9.53 -10.47
C LYS A 612 -25.37 8.67 -11.27
N LYS A 613 -24.09 9.07 -11.33
CA LYS A 613 -23.02 8.39 -12.04
C LYS A 613 -22.23 7.39 -11.19
N ARG A 614 -22.64 7.11 -9.93
CA ARG A 614 -21.93 6.15 -9.04
C ARG A 614 -21.67 4.78 -9.67
N ALA A 615 -22.54 4.34 -10.57
CA ALA A 615 -22.41 3.05 -11.25
C ALA A 615 -21.34 3.05 -12.37
N GLU A 616 -20.87 4.21 -12.81
CA GLU A 616 -19.90 4.35 -13.91
C GLU A 616 -18.45 4.06 -13.47
N GLY A 617 -18.16 4.13 -12.17
CA GLY A 617 -16.84 3.82 -11.65
C GLY A 617 -16.61 4.30 -10.21
N PRO A 618 -15.47 3.94 -9.61
CA PRO A 618 -15.17 4.22 -8.22
C PRO A 618 -14.94 5.72 -7.93
N LEU A 619 -14.48 6.50 -8.91
CA LEU A 619 -14.18 7.92 -8.72
C LEU A 619 -15.43 8.76 -8.45
N GLY A 620 -16.61 8.37 -8.96
CA GLY A 620 -17.86 9.04 -8.64
C GLY A 620 -18.17 9.06 -7.14
N LEU A 621 -17.76 8.01 -6.42
CA LEU A 621 -17.89 7.94 -4.96
C LEU A 621 -16.92 8.90 -4.26
N PHE A 622 -15.68 9.02 -4.74
CA PHE A 622 -14.69 9.93 -4.16
C PHE A 622 -15.00 11.41 -4.45
N ILE A 623 -15.58 11.71 -5.62
CA ILE A 623 -16.10 13.05 -5.93
C ILE A 623 -17.19 13.43 -4.94
N GLU A 624 -18.13 12.51 -4.70
CA GLU A 624 -19.17 12.71 -3.69
C GLU A 624 -18.59 12.93 -2.31
N PHE A 625 -17.64 12.10 -1.87
CA PHE A 625 -16.98 12.22 -0.58
C PHE A 625 -16.39 13.62 -0.37
N SER A 626 -15.62 14.10 -1.34
CA SER A 626 -15.01 15.44 -1.26
C SER A 626 -16.05 16.56 -1.27
N LEU A 627 -17.05 16.50 -2.15
CA LEU A 627 -18.09 17.53 -2.25
C LEU A 627 -19.01 17.57 -1.02
N GLU A 628 -19.40 16.42 -0.48
CA GLU A 628 -20.20 16.36 0.75
C GLU A 628 -19.41 16.89 1.95
N ALA A 629 -18.14 16.49 2.10
CA ALA A 629 -17.28 17.00 3.16
C ALA A 629 -17.11 18.53 3.06
N ALA A 630 -16.87 19.06 1.86
CA ALA A 630 -16.74 20.49 1.61
C ALA A 630 -18.03 21.25 1.96
N LEU A 631 -19.18 20.79 1.46
CA LEU A 631 -20.47 21.45 1.68
C LEU A 631 -20.83 21.51 3.15
N VAL A 632 -20.66 20.42 3.91
CA VAL A 632 -21.04 20.45 5.32
C VAL A 632 -20.09 21.32 6.14
N ARG A 633 -18.78 21.31 5.86
CA ARG A 633 -17.83 22.24 6.51
C ARG A 633 -18.17 23.71 6.23
N LEU A 634 -18.79 24.00 5.09
CA LEU A 634 -19.28 25.32 4.71
C LEU A 634 -20.67 25.67 5.28
N GLY A 635 -21.29 24.76 6.02
CA GLY A 635 -22.64 24.93 6.58
C GLY A 635 -23.76 24.84 5.53
N ALA A 636 -23.51 24.21 4.39
CA ALA A 636 -24.50 23.95 3.35
C ALA A 636 -25.10 22.54 3.48
N ASP A 637 -26.37 22.38 3.09
CA ASP A 637 -27.03 21.08 3.04
C ASP A 637 -26.63 20.33 1.76
N PRO A 638 -25.97 19.16 1.85
CA PRO A 638 -25.62 18.34 0.68
C PRO A 638 -26.81 17.54 0.13
N GLY A 639 -28.00 17.58 0.73
CA GLY A 639 -29.21 16.93 0.22
C GLY A 639 -29.28 15.40 0.38
N THR A 640 -28.47 14.81 1.28
CA THR A 640 -28.53 13.39 1.69
C THR A 640 -28.61 13.26 3.22
N ARG A 641 -29.15 12.13 3.70
CA ARG A 641 -29.12 11.77 5.13
C ARG A 641 -27.71 11.35 5.56
N SER A 642 -27.28 11.94 6.68
CA SER A 642 -26.27 11.52 7.66
C SER A 642 -24.79 11.75 7.35
N LEU A 643 -24.36 12.99 7.48
CA LEU A 643 -23.31 13.33 8.45
C LEU A 643 -23.92 14.38 9.39
N SER A 644 -24.57 13.94 10.48
CA SER A 644 -24.76 14.84 11.62
C SER A 644 -23.40 14.95 12.30
N TYR A 645 -22.74 16.09 12.14
CA TYR A 645 -21.46 16.40 12.78
C TYR A 645 -21.63 16.54 14.30
#